data_AF-A0AAV5W1V0-F1
#
_entry.id   AF-A0AAV5W1V0-F1
#
_cell.length_a   1.000
_cell.length_b   1.000
_cell.length_c   1.000
_cell.angle_alpha   90.00
_cell.angle_beta   90.00
_cell.angle_gamma   90.00
#
_symmetry.space_group_name_H-M   'P 1'
#
loop_
_entity.id
_entity.type
_entity.pdbx_description
1 polymer ?
#
loop_
_entity_poly.entity_id
_entity_poly.type
_entity_poly.pdbx_seq_one_letter_code
_entity_poly.pdbx_strand_id
1 'polypeptide(L)'
;MGDSLDVEYQTVRERLDVTMANLHNLYRMINGLDLSVPASIDMFSSALNEFAAEILAPCIEHFKHFCNHSCDRLWLRVRAAQIDRMRSQQPLPDEPIMALAEFYSRMMHSLAVLAARLQGFRYELTQNRKIFGSFDPVMPLSEMIFSALELLMADCVLSTEPSTNAILVTNNLFQMNCGALARGVVFKDFDVQVVSEEAAEHIQSELRSQRLLQQPSPLGPVPSAALLAMKPTSGTKRANAANNGMGPPSINLERMYVDTPNNTAHKKSDVNSKDSVTIYPVYNAKNRYWLATYPHLLCTTRQKGRTSVKNSFEDLSPAHLDKNSSSGKRPIFYFHIRATLFSPSGRFACAHTLSLPFTIATRRNQDCQVQRMMSSYTASIFWLYGCNVQDGLLLQWTDVGMRWDQFKHLYKQHFSVNAEVIRPLVDEDFDLLQYKLQCQDCQSGDTAARINGAQKIVTFKNVLCPHLRYECGSTNVRFSVWRGMLELLQIFHDKRNNVHKLWEKDFLHGFLEFDQVDAMLERHYSALIMRLSFVTGGTICFTVKSTAHCATAGVATRPMHLEPLDLKKLQAKCLKDYLRDIADAEKVKYLMKSNGELIRISDVLENMREGDLIPSVENERSISSNVTHSGDIDAMQHIRFTAMRIAVVTCKVKPPSADLMEIEGDNGLGGRLSALLSPSDDFMRELIQLCNFHGKSKLVSWHHHRNRSLDCVIMKPYRAVVLGAPACGKSALIRRFVENTYTADYEPTIEEKYTKKAIFAGIALTVEIIDTAGKELVSGQHETYFENADAFVVCYAVDDKRSYEHAVRIFSQIARYRGTHSIPRVLVGTKLDSPSREISLDSGNVLSAQLQCSFAETSAMHNINVTEVFEEVVSQIRYVEGMRKKMEKDQSPSLFCCLLG
;
A
#
# COMPACT_ATOMS: atom_id res chain seq x y z
N MET A 1 1.07 -33.27 -5.79
CA MET A 1 1.97 -32.57 -6.73
C MET A 1 2.48 -33.65 -7.68
N GLY A 2 2.37 -33.46 -9.00
CA GLY A 2 2.52 -34.54 -9.98
C GLY A 2 3.98 -34.98 -10.22
N ASP A 3 4.14 -36.27 -10.51
CA ASP A 3 5.38 -37.07 -10.52
C ASP A 3 6.58 -36.48 -11.28
N SER A 4 6.41 -35.55 -12.23
CA SER A 4 7.53 -35.03 -13.03
C SER A 4 8.44 -34.04 -12.29
N LEU A 5 7.89 -33.22 -11.39
CA LEU A 5 8.70 -32.23 -10.65
C LEU A 5 9.49 -32.84 -9.51
N ASP A 6 8.98 -33.94 -8.95
CA ASP A 6 9.72 -34.68 -7.95
C ASP A 6 10.96 -35.34 -8.57
N VAL A 7 10.89 -35.76 -9.84
CA VAL A 7 12.03 -36.31 -10.60
C VAL A 7 13.08 -35.22 -10.93
N GLU A 8 12.66 -34.06 -11.42
CA GLU A 8 13.60 -32.94 -11.68
C GLU A 8 14.24 -32.43 -10.38
N TYR A 9 13.45 -32.32 -9.30
CA TYR A 9 13.97 -31.95 -8.00
C TYR A 9 14.96 -32.99 -7.44
N GLN A 10 14.69 -34.29 -7.62
CA GLN A 10 15.63 -35.36 -7.27
C GLN A 10 16.95 -35.20 -8.04
N THR A 11 16.89 -34.90 -9.33
CA THR A 11 18.08 -34.65 -10.16
C THR A 11 18.91 -33.47 -9.63
N VAL A 12 18.25 -32.35 -9.28
CA VAL A 12 18.92 -31.19 -8.67
C VAL A 12 19.58 -31.57 -7.34
N ARG A 13 18.87 -32.34 -6.50
CA ARG A 13 19.38 -32.81 -5.22
C ARG A 13 20.61 -33.72 -5.39
N GLU A 14 20.58 -34.67 -6.30
CA GLU A 14 21.69 -35.56 -6.59
C GLU A 14 22.93 -34.77 -7.04
N ARG A 15 22.75 -33.76 -7.91
CA ARG A 15 23.86 -32.88 -8.33
C ARG A 15 24.43 -32.05 -7.19
N LEU A 16 23.59 -31.55 -6.28
CA LEU A 16 24.04 -30.85 -5.07
C LEU A 16 24.82 -31.79 -4.15
N ASP A 17 24.35 -33.03 -3.95
CA ASP A 17 25.03 -34.03 -3.12
C ASP A 17 26.40 -34.40 -3.72
N VAL A 18 26.49 -34.58 -5.04
CA VAL A 18 27.76 -34.79 -5.76
C VAL A 18 28.70 -33.58 -5.60
N THR A 19 28.17 -32.36 -5.71
CA THR A 19 28.95 -31.12 -5.53
C THR A 19 29.52 -31.04 -4.12
N MET A 20 28.71 -31.36 -3.10
CA MET A 20 29.12 -31.36 -1.70
C MET A 20 30.18 -32.43 -1.40
N ALA A 21 30.05 -33.63 -1.99
CA ALA A 21 31.04 -34.70 -1.86
C ALA A 21 32.40 -34.30 -2.46
N ASN A 22 32.39 -33.66 -3.64
CA ASN A 22 33.62 -33.18 -4.28
C ASN A 22 34.26 -32.01 -3.54
N LEU A 23 33.46 -31.08 -3.00
CA LEU A 23 33.97 -30.02 -2.12
C LEU A 23 34.66 -30.63 -0.88
N HIS A 24 34.07 -31.66 -0.27
CA HIS A 24 34.69 -32.37 0.85
C HIS A 24 36.01 -33.07 0.47
N ASN A 25 36.13 -33.60 -0.75
CA ASN A 25 37.39 -34.14 -1.25
C ASN A 25 38.46 -33.05 -1.39
N LEU A 26 38.11 -31.85 -1.85
CA LEU A 26 39.03 -30.70 -1.87
C LEU A 26 39.50 -30.32 -0.46
N TYR A 27 38.60 -30.32 0.54
CA TYR A 27 39.00 -30.13 1.95
C TYR A 27 39.99 -31.20 2.42
N ARG A 28 39.83 -32.46 2.02
CA ARG A 28 40.79 -33.52 2.36
C ARG A 28 42.15 -33.29 1.71
N MET A 29 42.19 -32.83 0.46
CA MET A 29 43.44 -32.49 -0.23
C MET A 29 44.23 -31.41 0.50
N ILE A 30 43.57 -30.43 1.13
CA ILE A 30 44.21 -29.40 1.96
C ILE A 30 45.04 -30.02 3.10
N ASN A 31 44.59 -31.12 3.70
CA ASN A 31 45.32 -31.77 4.78
C ASN A 31 46.59 -32.52 4.32
N GLY A 32 46.66 -32.92 3.05
CA GLY A 32 47.81 -33.60 2.45
C GLY A 32 48.73 -32.70 1.63
N LEU A 33 48.50 -31.38 1.63
CA LEU A 33 49.25 -30.40 0.84
C LEU A 33 50.58 -30.04 1.51
N ASP A 34 51.69 -30.25 0.79
CA ASP A 34 53.03 -29.79 1.20
C ASP A 34 53.33 -28.41 0.60
N LEU A 35 53.17 -27.38 1.42
CA LEU A 35 53.37 -25.98 1.03
C LEU A 35 54.81 -25.64 0.62
N SER A 36 55.79 -26.53 0.87
CA SER A 36 57.18 -26.34 0.45
C SER A 36 57.42 -26.71 -1.02
N VAL A 37 56.49 -27.43 -1.66
CA VAL A 37 56.61 -27.93 -3.03
C VAL A 37 55.65 -27.18 -3.96
N PRO A 38 56.13 -26.27 -4.84
CA PRO A 38 55.29 -25.48 -5.75
C PRO A 38 54.37 -26.34 -6.65
N ALA A 39 54.87 -27.48 -7.13
CA ALA A 39 54.09 -28.40 -7.96
C ALA A 39 52.83 -28.95 -7.26
N SER A 40 52.85 -29.08 -5.93
CA SER A 40 51.68 -29.54 -5.17
C SER A 40 50.57 -28.49 -5.13
N ILE A 41 50.94 -27.21 -5.07
CA ILE A 41 50.04 -26.06 -5.10
C ILE A 41 49.41 -25.93 -6.49
N ASP A 42 50.20 -26.14 -7.56
CA ASP A 42 49.71 -26.12 -8.95
C ASP A 42 48.71 -27.25 -9.22
N MET A 43 48.98 -28.47 -8.74
CA MET A 43 48.03 -29.58 -8.84
C MET A 43 46.72 -29.29 -8.10
N PHE A 44 46.79 -28.72 -6.89
CA PHE A 44 45.60 -28.33 -6.14
C PHE A 44 44.81 -27.21 -6.83
N SER A 45 45.49 -26.21 -7.39
CA SER A 45 44.89 -25.14 -8.18
C SER A 45 44.16 -25.70 -9.41
N SER A 46 44.75 -26.68 -10.10
CA SER A 46 44.11 -27.38 -11.23
C SER A 46 42.83 -28.11 -10.78
N ALA A 47 42.88 -28.86 -9.67
CA ALA A 47 41.72 -29.57 -9.14
C ALA A 47 40.60 -28.61 -8.70
N LEU A 48 40.94 -27.43 -8.16
CA LEU A 48 39.97 -26.40 -7.80
C LEU A 48 39.29 -25.80 -9.04
N ASN A 49 40.04 -25.55 -10.11
CA ASN A 49 39.49 -25.05 -11.39
C ASN A 49 38.58 -26.09 -12.06
N GLU A 50 38.97 -27.37 -12.03
CA GLU A 50 38.16 -28.48 -12.53
C GLU A 50 36.84 -28.60 -11.75
N PHE A 51 36.89 -28.53 -10.41
CA PHE A 51 35.68 -28.49 -9.58
C PHE A 51 34.77 -27.31 -9.93
N ALA A 52 35.35 -26.12 -10.15
CA ALA A 52 34.57 -24.92 -10.48
C ALA A 52 33.85 -25.07 -11.84
N ALA A 53 34.57 -25.54 -12.86
CA ALA A 53 34.07 -25.60 -14.24
C ALA A 53 33.16 -26.81 -14.51
N GLU A 54 33.53 -28.01 -14.05
CA GLU A 54 32.87 -29.26 -14.43
C GLU A 54 31.78 -29.69 -13.43
N ILE A 55 31.83 -29.20 -12.19
CA ILE A 55 30.93 -29.65 -11.11
C ILE A 55 30.04 -28.51 -10.63
N LEU A 56 30.63 -27.43 -10.11
CA LEU A 56 29.87 -26.35 -9.47
C LEU A 56 29.05 -25.55 -10.48
N ALA A 57 29.65 -25.04 -11.57
CA ALA A 57 28.95 -24.22 -12.53
C ALA A 57 27.74 -24.95 -13.19
N PRO A 58 27.87 -26.21 -13.67
CA PRO A 58 26.74 -26.97 -14.21
C PRO A 58 25.66 -27.28 -13.17
N CYS A 59 26.04 -27.50 -11.90
CA CYS A 59 25.09 -27.70 -10.82
C CYS A 59 24.24 -26.44 -10.58
N ILE A 60 24.87 -25.27 -10.51
CA ILE A 60 24.18 -24.00 -10.29
C ILE A 60 23.30 -23.61 -11.49
N GLU A 61 23.77 -23.82 -12.71
CA GLU A 61 22.98 -23.55 -13.92
C GLU A 61 21.72 -24.44 -13.97
N HIS A 62 21.86 -25.73 -13.70
CA HIS A 62 20.73 -26.65 -13.66
C HIS A 62 19.74 -26.30 -12.54
N PHE A 63 20.25 -25.91 -11.37
CA PHE A 63 19.44 -25.43 -10.25
C PHE A 63 18.61 -24.19 -10.63
N LYS A 64 19.23 -23.20 -11.29
CA LYS A 64 18.54 -21.98 -11.73
C LYS A 64 17.46 -22.28 -12.76
N HIS A 65 17.73 -23.15 -13.74
CA HIS A 65 16.74 -23.59 -14.72
C HIS A 65 15.53 -24.26 -14.07
N PHE A 66 15.76 -25.20 -13.15
CA PHE A 66 14.69 -25.85 -12.38
C PHE A 66 13.85 -24.84 -11.60
N CYS A 67 14.50 -23.87 -10.95
CA CYS A 67 13.80 -22.85 -10.17
C CYS A 67 12.91 -21.97 -11.04
N ASN A 68 13.43 -21.50 -12.18
CA ASN A 68 12.68 -20.67 -13.13
C ASN A 68 11.46 -21.42 -13.68
N HIS A 69 11.61 -22.69 -14.07
CA HIS A 69 10.49 -23.49 -14.57
C HIS A 69 9.40 -23.74 -13.50
N SER A 70 9.84 -24.05 -12.28
CA SER A 70 8.93 -24.36 -11.17
C SER A 70 8.17 -23.12 -10.66
N CYS A 71 8.84 -21.96 -10.58
CA CYS A 71 8.23 -20.77 -10.00
C CYS A 71 7.10 -20.21 -10.88
N ASP A 72 7.22 -20.27 -12.21
CA ASP A 72 6.18 -19.78 -13.13
C ASP A 72 4.83 -20.46 -12.88
N ARG A 73 4.83 -21.79 -12.71
CA ARG A 73 3.60 -22.55 -12.44
C ARG A 73 3.02 -22.27 -11.06
N LEU A 74 3.87 -22.10 -10.05
CA LEU A 74 3.42 -21.80 -8.68
C LEU A 74 2.84 -20.38 -8.60
N TRP A 75 3.48 -19.40 -9.25
CA TRP A 75 2.97 -18.04 -9.35
C TRP A 75 1.64 -17.96 -10.08
N LEU A 76 1.45 -18.73 -11.15
CA LEU A 76 0.17 -18.81 -11.87
C LEU A 76 -0.98 -19.25 -10.95
N ARG A 77 -0.73 -20.19 -10.02
CA ARG A 77 -1.73 -20.60 -9.02
C ARG A 77 -2.03 -19.50 -8.01
N VAL A 78 -1.00 -18.79 -7.52
CA VAL A 78 -1.19 -17.67 -6.59
C VAL A 78 -1.96 -16.53 -7.26
N ARG A 79 -1.62 -16.18 -8.49
CA ARG A 79 -2.33 -15.16 -9.27
C ARG A 79 -3.78 -15.50 -9.53
N ALA A 80 -4.06 -16.74 -9.92
CA ALA A 80 -5.45 -17.21 -10.06
C ALA A 80 -6.23 -17.05 -8.75
N ALA A 81 -5.65 -17.42 -7.61
CA ALA A 81 -6.28 -17.25 -6.29
C ALA A 81 -6.51 -15.77 -5.93
N GLN A 82 -5.57 -14.88 -6.25
CA GLN A 82 -5.73 -13.43 -6.05
C GLN A 82 -6.89 -12.87 -6.88
N ILE A 83 -7.02 -13.29 -8.14
CA ILE A 83 -8.10 -12.85 -9.04
C ILE A 83 -9.45 -13.38 -8.53
N ASP A 84 -9.52 -14.64 -8.14
CA ASP A 84 -10.75 -15.22 -7.59
C ASP A 84 -11.17 -14.55 -6.29
N ARG A 85 -10.21 -14.16 -5.43
CA ARG A 85 -10.47 -13.29 -4.28
C ARG A 85 -11.06 -11.94 -4.71
N MET A 86 -10.49 -11.27 -5.71
CA MET A 86 -11.02 -9.96 -6.14
C MET A 86 -12.41 -10.06 -6.79
N ARG A 87 -12.75 -11.21 -7.38
CA ARG A 87 -14.07 -11.49 -7.97
C ARG A 87 -15.13 -11.84 -6.92
N SER A 88 -14.76 -12.65 -5.94
CA SER A 88 -15.70 -13.20 -4.94
C SER A 88 -15.69 -12.48 -3.59
N GLN A 89 -14.69 -11.62 -3.34
CA GLN A 89 -14.34 -11.02 -2.05
C GLN A 89 -14.16 -12.03 -0.90
N GLN A 90 -14.00 -13.32 -1.21
CA GLN A 90 -13.66 -14.34 -0.23
C GLN A 90 -12.20 -14.17 0.23
N PRO A 91 -11.84 -14.66 1.44
CA PRO A 91 -10.46 -14.68 1.88
C PRO A 91 -9.57 -15.43 0.87
N LEU A 92 -8.33 -14.97 0.72
CA LEU A 92 -7.36 -15.60 -0.17
C LEU A 92 -7.04 -16.99 0.41
N PRO A 93 -7.14 -18.09 -0.36
CA PRO A 93 -6.79 -19.41 0.15
C PRO A 93 -5.29 -19.48 0.47
N ASP A 94 -4.97 -20.13 1.60
CA ASP A 94 -3.58 -20.23 2.07
C ASP A 94 -2.76 -21.25 1.27
N GLU A 95 -3.39 -22.30 0.71
CA GLU A 95 -2.71 -23.42 0.05
C GLU A 95 -1.74 -22.99 -1.07
N PRO A 96 -2.11 -22.13 -2.05
CA PRO A 96 -1.19 -21.71 -3.11
C PRO A 96 0.00 -20.91 -2.59
N ILE A 97 -0.22 -20.06 -1.57
CA ILE A 97 0.82 -19.22 -0.98
C ILE A 97 1.78 -20.08 -0.16
N MET A 98 1.26 -21.02 0.63
CA MET A 98 2.08 -21.93 1.42
C MET A 98 2.95 -22.81 0.52
N ALA A 99 2.40 -23.35 -0.58
CA ALA A 99 3.18 -24.15 -1.53
C ALA A 99 4.32 -23.34 -2.16
N LEU A 100 4.06 -22.07 -2.54
CA LEU A 100 5.08 -21.17 -3.07
C LEU A 100 6.15 -20.85 -2.01
N ALA A 101 5.73 -20.59 -0.77
CA ALA A 101 6.64 -20.25 0.32
C ALA A 101 7.53 -21.42 0.76
N GLU A 102 6.97 -22.64 0.78
CA GLU A 102 7.70 -23.87 1.04
C GLU A 102 8.77 -24.11 -0.04
N PHE A 103 8.41 -23.93 -1.31
CA PHE A 103 9.32 -24.06 -2.44
C PHE A 103 10.54 -23.12 -2.30
N TYR A 104 10.34 -21.82 -2.15
CA TYR A 104 11.47 -20.88 -2.01
C TYR A 104 12.29 -21.15 -0.76
N SER A 105 11.65 -21.46 0.37
CA SER A 105 12.37 -21.76 1.61
C SER A 105 13.27 -22.98 1.45
N ARG A 106 12.79 -24.03 0.76
CA ARG A 106 13.56 -25.25 0.49
C ARG A 106 14.71 -25.02 -0.50
N MET A 107 14.46 -24.26 -1.56
CA MET A 107 15.48 -23.91 -2.56
C MET A 107 16.59 -23.05 -1.96
N MET A 108 16.23 -22.02 -1.21
CA MET A 108 17.19 -21.15 -0.51
C MET A 108 18.00 -21.93 0.52
N HIS A 109 17.37 -22.78 1.32
CA HIS A 109 18.08 -23.62 2.28
C HIS A 109 19.15 -24.49 1.61
N SER A 110 18.82 -25.09 0.46
CA SER A 110 19.74 -25.95 -0.29
C SER A 110 20.98 -25.20 -0.78
N LEU A 111 20.81 -24.00 -1.36
CA LEU A 111 21.94 -23.15 -1.77
C LEU A 111 22.70 -22.56 -0.57
N ALA A 112 22.00 -22.20 0.51
CA ALA A 112 22.62 -21.62 1.70
C ALA A 112 23.58 -22.60 2.38
N VAL A 113 23.23 -23.90 2.42
CA VAL A 113 24.14 -24.95 2.93
C VAL A 113 25.42 -25.02 2.09
N LEU A 114 25.30 -25.05 0.76
CA LEU A 114 26.46 -25.06 -0.13
C LEU A 114 27.32 -23.79 0.02
N ALA A 115 26.67 -22.62 0.08
CA ALA A 115 27.33 -21.33 0.31
C ALA A 115 28.10 -21.30 1.63
N ALA A 116 27.50 -21.78 2.73
CA ALA A 116 28.14 -21.82 4.04
C ALA A 116 29.38 -22.73 4.05
N ARG A 117 29.29 -23.90 3.40
CA ARG A 117 30.44 -24.83 3.29
C ARG A 117 31.56 -24.28 2.43
N LEU A 118 31.23 -23.59 1.34
CA LEU A 118 32.22 -22.94 0.48
C LEU A 118 32.87 -21.75 1.18
N GLN A 119 32.12 -20.98 1.97
CA GLN A 119 32.66 -19.89 2.77
C GLN A 119 33.60 -20.41 3.88
N GLY A 120 33.29 -21.55 4.51
CA GLY A 120 34.21 -22.26 5.39
C GLY A 120 35.50 -22.69 4.67
N PHE A 121 35.39 -23.11 3.41
CA PHE A 121 36.52 -23.61 2.61
C PHE A 121 37.45 -22.45 2.26
N ARG A 122 36.84 -21.33 1.88
CA ARG A 122 37.51 -20.07 1.67
C ARG A 122 38.25 -19.60 2.93
N TYR A 123 37.65 -19.71 4.11
CA TYR A 123 38.30 -19.35 5.38
C TYR A 123 39.55 -20.21 5.63
N GLU A 124 39.46 -21.52 5.44
CA GLU A 124 40.61 -22.43 5.57
C GLU A 124 41.76 -22.07 4.62
N LEU A 125 41.45 -21.76 3.35
CA LEU A 125 42.45 -21.42 2.34
C LEU A 125 43.09 -20.04 2.55
N THR A 126 42.29 -19.03 2.90
CA THR A 126 42.72 -17.62 2.88
C THR A 126 43.12 -17.07 4.25
N GLN A 127 42.51 -17.54 5.33
CA GLN A 127 42.77 -17.02 6.68
C GLN A 127 43.61 -17.98 7.51
N ASN A 128 43.27 -19.27 7.50
CA ASN A 128 43.97 -20.26 8.32
C ASN A 128 45.33 -20.63 7.72
N ARG A 129 45.35 -21.20 6.50
CA ARG A 129 46.57 -21.71 5.86
C ARG A 129 47.26 -20.74 4.89
N LYS A 130 46.55 -19.71 4.41
CA LYS A 130 47.07 -18.67 3.50
C LYS A 130 47.80 -19.24 2.28
N ILE A 131 47.25 -20.31 1.68
CA ILE A 131 47.91 -21.11 0.63
C ILE A 131 48.31 -20.26 -0.58
N PHE A 132 47.48 -19.28 -0.95
CA PHE A 132 47.67 -18.41 -2.12
C PHE A 132 48.02 -16.96 -1.74
N GLY A 133 48.53 -16.72 -0.54
CA GLY A 133 48.84 -15.37 -0.07
C GLY A 133 47.61 -14.46 -0.06
N SER A 134 47.62 -13.39 -0.87
CA SER A 134 46.52 -12.43 -0.98
C SER A 134 45.48 -12.76 -2.05
N PHE A 135 45.72 -13.80 -2.87
CA PHE A 135 44.78 -14.21 -3.91
C PHE A 135 43.70 -15.12 -3.33
N ASP A 136 42.44 -14.88 -3.73
CA ASP A 136 41.28 -15.61 -3.26
C ASP A 136 40.60 -16.35 -4.41
N PRO A 137 41.00 -17.60 -4.69
CA PRO A 137 40.45 -18.37 -5.80
C PRO A 137 39.02 -18.85 -5.54
N VAL A 138 38.49 -18.75 -4.32
CA VAL A 138 37.16 -19.25 -3.93
C VAL A 138 36.09 -18.16 -4.03
N MET A 139 36.48 -16.88 -4.01
CA MET A 139 35.53 -15.77 -4.15
C MET A 139 34.66 -15.87 -5.42
N PRO A 140 35.20 -16.14 -6.63
CA PRO A 140 34.37 -16.28 -7.83
C PRO A 140 33.36 -17.42 -7.73
N LEU A 141 33.74 -18.53 -7.10
CA LEU A 141 32.86 -19.68 -6.85
C LEU A 141 31.72 -19.31 -5.90
N SER A 142 32.04 -18.50 -4.88
CA SER A 142 31.05 -17.99 -3.93
C SER A 142 30.08 -17.01 -4.58
N GLU A 143 30.59 -16.13 -5.46
CA GLU A 143 29.77 -15.19 -6.23
C GLU A 143 28.77 -15.93 -7.14
N MET A 144 29.14 -17.05 -7.77
CA MET A 144 28.19 -17.86 -8.55
C MET A 144 26.98 -18.32 -7.73
N ILE A 145 27.21 -18.80 -6.50
CA ILE A 145 26.14 -19.24 -5.60
C ILE A 145 25.34 -18.04 -5.07
N PHE A 146 26.02 -16.95 -4.70
CA PHE A 146 25.36 -15.74 -4.20
C PHE A 146 24.46 -15.12 -5.27
N SER A 147 24.89 -15.05 -6.53
CA SER A 147 24.03 -14.57 -7.62
C SER A 147 22.82 -15.47 -7.86
N ALA A 148 22.96 -16.80 -7.71
CA ALA A 148 21.81 -17.71 -7.77
C ALA A 148 20.84 -17.50 -6.60
N LEU A 149 21.34 -17.24 -5.39
CA LEU A 149 20.51 -16.93 -4.24
C LEU A 149 19.82 -15.57 -4.40
N GLU A 150 20.54 -14.54 -4.83
CA GLU A 150 19.97 -13.21 -5.11
C GLU A 150 18.84 -13.28 -6.13
N LEU A 151 18.96 -14.13 -7.17
CA LEU A 151 17.90 -14.35 -8.15
C LEU A 151 16.65 -14.98 -7.52
N LEU A 152 16.79 -15.96 -6.61
CA LEU A 152 15.66 -16.49 -5.85
C LEU A 152 15.04 -15.44 -4.93
N MET A 153 15.89 -14.65 -4.26
CA MET A 153 15.43 -13.60 -3.34
C MET A 153 14.66 -12.49 -4.07
N ALA A 154 15.05 -12.17 -5.30
CA ALA A 154 14.36 -11.18 -6.14
C ALA A 154 12.89 -11.55 -6.41
N ASP A 155 12.57 -12.85 -6.38
CA ASP A 155 11.25 -13.40 -6.65
C ASP A 155 10.42 -13.69 -5.36
N CYS A 156 10.98 -13.40 -4.18
CA CYS A 156 10.38 -13.77 -2.89
C CYS A 156 9.48 -12.70 -2.26
N VAL A 157 8.92 -11.78 -3.07
CA VAL A 157 8.03 -10.73 -2.58
C VAL A 157 6.61 -10.95 -3.07
N LEU A 158 5.69 -11.07 -2.12
CA LEU A 158 4.26 -11.08 -2.37
C LEU A 158 3.63 -9.79 -1.86
N SER A 159 2.77 -9.18 -2.67
CA SER A 159 1.88 -8.12 -2.23
C SER A 159 0.45 -8.65 -2.23
N THR A 160 -0.27 -8.45 -1.13
CA THR A 160 -1.70 -8.66 -1.09
C THR A 160 -2.40 -7.47 -1.74
N GLU A 161 -3.47 -7.74 -2.44
CA GLU A 161 -4.39 -6.74 -2.96
C GLU A 161 -5.10 -6.03 -1.80
N PRO A 162 -5.50 -4.76 -1.96
CA PRO A 162 -6.38 -4.11 -1.00
C PRO A 162 -7.62 -4.97 -0.72
N SER A 163 -8.06 -5.02 0.54
CA SER A 163 -9.26 -5.77 0.93
C SER A 163 -10.57 -5.22 0.36
N THR A 164 -10.51 -4.03 -0.21
CA THR A 164 -11.63 -3.33 -0.85
C THR A 164 -11.71 -3.65 -2.34
N ASN A 165 -12.69 -3.09 -3.03
CA ASN A 165 -12.78 -3.15 -4.49
C ASN A 165 -11.49 -2.67 -5.19
N ALA A 166 -11.24 -3.23 -6.37
CA ALA A 166 -10.17 -2.82 -7.30
C ALA A 166 -10.40 -1.44 -7.95
N ILE A 167 -11.33 -0.66 -7.41
CA ILE A 167 -11.59 0.73 -7.80
C ILE A 167 -11.26 1.58 -6.57
N LEU A 168 -10.12 2.25 -6.64
CA LEU A 168 -9.64 3.09 -5.54
C LEU A 168 -10.15 4.51 -5.73
N VAL A 169 -11.04 4.92 -4.84
CA VAL A 169 -11.53 6.29 -4.83
C VAL A 169 -10.52 7.20 -4.13
N THR A 170 -10.20 8.34 -4.74
CA THR A 170 -9.22 9.28 -4.19
C THR A 170 -9.63 9.75 -2.80
N ASN A 171 -8.63 9.88 -1.93
CA ASN A 171 -8.80 10.20 -0.51
C ASN A 171 -9.56 9.16 0.32
N ASN A 172 -9.89 7.98 -0.23
CA ASN A 172 -10.34 6.84 0.57
C ASN A 172 -9.13 6.12 1.16
N LEU A 173 -9.29 5.69 2.41
CA LEU A 173 -8.28 4.86 3.07
C LEU A 173 -8.45 3.42 2.64
N PHE A 174 -7.34 2.75 2.36
CA PHE A 174 -7.28 1.32 2.13
C PHE A 174 -6.05 0.74 2.83
N GLN A 175 -6.06 -0.58 3.00
CA GLN A 175 -4.96 -1.32 3.61
C GLN A 175 -4.29 -2.20 2.57
N MET A 176 -2.99 -2.44 2.73
CA MET A 176 -2.23 -3.34 1.87
C MET A 176 -1.13 -4.02 2.69
N ASN A 177 -0.83 -5.28 2.41
CA ASN A 177 0.25 -6.01 3.05
C ASN A 177 1.28 -6.45 2.00
N CYS A 178 2.55 -6.34 2.33
CA CYS A 178 3.65 -6.86 1.54
C CYS A 178 4.47 -7.81 2.43
N GLY A 179 4.86 -8.97 1.91
CA GLY A 179 5.50 -10.00 2.71
C GLY A 179 6.54 -10.81 1.96
N ALA A 180 7.44 -11.38 2.74
CA ALA A 180 8.41 -12.37 2.30
C ALA A 180 7.75 -13.73 2.05
N LEU A 181 8.04 -14.33 0.91
CA LEU A 181 7.68 -15.73 0.62
C LEU A 181 8.70 -16.73 1.16
N ALA A 182 9.81 -16.27 1.73
CA ALA A 182 10.86 -17.14 2.25
C ALA A 182 11.27 -16.74 3.68
N ARG A 183 11.43 -17.74 4.54
CA ARG A 183 11.72 -17.55 5.98
C ARG A 183 13.10 -16.95 6.27
N GLY A 184 14.07 -17.16 5.37
CA GLY A 184 15.47 -16.73 5.53
C GLY A 184 15.79 -15.36 4.95
N VAL A 185 14.83 -14.66 4.34
CA VAL A 185 15.08 -13.39 3.65
C VAL A 185 14.83 -12.23 4.61
N VAL A 186 15.85 -11.41 4.82
CA VAL A 186 15.76 -10.21 5.65
C VAL A 186 15.66 -8.98 4.75
N PHE A 187 14.67 -8.15 5.05
CA PHE A 187 14.34 -6.95 4.31
C PHE A 187 14.77 -5.72 5.10
N LYS A 188 15.38 -4.76 4.41
CA LYS A 188 15.63 -3.42 4.95
C LYS A 188 14.37 -2.59 4.92
N ASP A 189 13.71 -2.50 3.77
CA ASP A 189 12.54 -1.65 3.58
C ASP A 189 11.63 -2.18 2.44
N PHE A 190 10.37 -1.77 2.49
CA PHE A 190 9.39 -1.94 1.41
C PHE A 190 8.95 -0.56 0.95
N ASP A 191 9.01 -0.32 -0.36
CA ASP A 191 8.57 0.91 -1.00
C ASP A 191 7.42 0.61 -1.96
N VAL A 192 6.30 1.32 -1.79
CA VAL A 192 5.08 1.15 -2.61
C VAL A 192 4.87 2.40 -3.45
N GLN A 193 4.70 2.19 -4.75
CA GLN A 193 4.47 3.23 -5.75
C GLN A 193 3.30 2.85 -6.64
N VAL A 194 2.54 3.83 -7.16
CA VAL A 194 1.54 3.58 -8.21
C VAL A 194 2.17 3.81 -9.57
N VAL A 195 2.06 2.84 -10.47
CA VAL A 195 2.59 2.91 -11.84
C VAL A 195 1.48 2.70 -12.87
N SER A 196 1.69 3.21 -14.08
CA SER A 196 0.80 2.96 -15.22
C SER A 196 0.99 1.55 -15.78
N GLU A 197 0.06 1.09 -16.61
CA GLU A 197 0.18 -0.18 -17.35
C GLU A 197 1.49 -0.27 -18.15
N GLU A 198 1.86 0.76 -18.92
CA GLU A 198 3.12 0.80 -19.69
C GLU A 198 4.38 0.67 -18.81
N ALA A 199 4.36 1.32 -17.64
CA ALA A 199 5.44 1.23 -16.68
C ALA A 199 5.51 -0.17 -16.04
N ALA A 200 4.36 -0.79 -15.79
CA ALA A 200 4.27 -2.17 -15.29
C ALA A 200 4.78 -3.18 -16.32
N GLU A 201 4.48 -2.98 -17.62
CA GLU A 201 5.03 -3.77 -18.74
C GLU A 201 6.55 -3.68 -18.80
N HIS A 202 7.11 -2.47 -18.67
CA HIS A 202 8.56 -2.28 -18.61
C HIS A 202 9.17 -3.03 -17.41
N ILE A 203 8.58 -2.91 -16.21
CA ILE A 203 9.07 -3.60 -15.01
C ILE A 203 9.05 -5.12 -15.22
N GLN A 204 7.96 -5.67 -15.75
CA GLN A 204 7.85 -7.09 -16.03
C GLN A 204 8.86 -7.56 -17.09
N SER A 205 9.07 -6.78 -18.15
CA SER A 205 10.06 -7.10 -19.19
C SER A 205 11.47 -7.22 -18.62
N GLU A 206 11.87 -6.30 -17.74
CA GLU A 206 13.16 -6.35 -17.07
C GLU A 206 13.26 -7.55 -16.12
N LEU A 207 12.19 -7.86 -15.37
CA LEU A 207 12.15 -9.06 -14.51
C LEU A 207 12.29 -10.35 -15.33
N ARG A 208 11.68 -10.42 -16.51
CA ARG A 208 11.86 -11.54 -17.45
C ARG A 208 13.28 -11.61 -17.98
N SER A 209 13.87 -10.45 -18.32
CA SER A 209 15.27 -10.36 -18.76
C SER A 209 16.22 -10.92 -17.71
N GLN A 210 16.03 -10.55 -16.43
CA GLN A 210 16.82 -11.09 -15.31
C GLN A 210 16.70 -12.61 -15.19
N ARG A 211 15.49 -13.16 -15.31
CA ARG A 211 15.26 -14.62 -15.27
C ARG A 211 15.91 -15.33 -16.46
N LEU A 212 15.84 -14.75 -17.66
CA LEU A 212 16.43 -15.30 -18.88
C LEU A 212 17.96 -15.27 -18.86
N LEU A 213 18.52 -14.13 -18.47
CA LEU A 213 19.97 -13.95 -18.32
C LEU A 213 20.52 -14.64 -17.06
N GLN A 214 19.63 -15.10 -16.18
CA GLN A 214 19.96 -15.77 -14.92
C GLN A 214 20.93 -14.96 -14.04
N GLN A 215 20.79 -13.64 -14.10
CA GLN A 215 21.63 -12.67 -13.42
C GLN A 215 20.79 -11.53 -12.84
N PRO A 216 21.11 -11.07 -11.62
CA PRO A 216 20.44 -9.91 -11.03
C PRO A 216 20.88 -8.62 -11.75
N SER A 217 19.91 -7.80 -12.15
CA SER A 217 20.15 -6.44 -12.68
C SER A 217 19.40 -5.40 -11.84
N PRO A 218 19.98 -4.22 -11.57
CA PRO A 218 19.22 -3.15 -10.93
C PRO A 218 18.22 -2.57 -11.92
N LEU A 219 16.95 -2.53 -11.52
CA LEU A 219 15.90 -1.82 -12.25
C LEU A 219 16.11 -0.30 -12.18
N GLY A 220 16.02 0.36 -13.34
CA GLY A 220 16.05 1.83 -13.42
C GLY A 220 14.84 2.49 -12.72
N PRO A 221 14.90 3.80 -12.44
CA PRO A 221 13.79 4.51 -11.82
C PRO A 221 12.58 4.59 -12.78
N VAL A 222 11.40 4.27 -12.24
CA VAL A 222 10.13 4.27 -12.99
C VAL A 222 9.26 5.44 -12.49
N PRO A 223 8.60 6.21 -13.38
CA PRO A 223 7.79 7.34 -12.96
C PRO A 223 6.52 6.92 -12.21
N SER A 224 6.14 7.67 -11.18
CA SER A 224 4.91 7.42 -10.43
C SER A 224 3.69 8.02 -11.15
N ALA A 225 2.67 7.19 -11.38
CA ALA A 225 1.44 7.58 -12.04
C ALA A 225 0.48 8.32 -11.11
N ALA A 226 0.51 8.04 -9.80
CA ALA A 226 -0.32 8.71 -8.80
C ALA A 226 0.42 8.89 -7.47
N LEU A 227 0.06 9.94 -6.74
CA LEU A 227 0.68 10.21 -5.44
C LEU A 227 0.00 9.40 -4.35
N LEU A 228 0.79 8.81 -3.46
CA LEU A 228 0.32 8.11 -2.28
C LEU A 228 0.55 8.93 -1.03
N ALA A 229 -0.35 8.81 -0.08
CA ALA A 229 -0.13 9.31 1.27
C ALA A 229 -0.53 8.24 2.28
N MET A 230 0.10 8.26 3.44
CA MET A 230 -0.26 7.39 4.56
C MET A 230 -0.66 8.24 5.75
N LYS A 231 -1.81 7.93 6.36
CA LYS A 231 -2.15 8.53 7.66
C LYS A 231 -1.43 7.76 8.78
N PRO A 232 -0.83 8.44 9.76
CA PRO A 232 -0.28 7.78 10.93
C PRO A 232 -1.40 7.04 11.69
N THR A 233 -1.09 5.86 12.21
CA THR A 233 -1.98 5.00 13.00
C THR A 233 -2.38 5.62 14.35
N SER A 234 -1.64 6.61 14.83
CA SER A 234 -2.01 7.40 16.01
C SER A 234 -2.91 8.59 15.61
N GLY A 235 -4.17 8.53 16.02
CA GLY A 235 -5.20 9.55 15.76
C GLY A 235 -4.99 10.88 16.49
N THR A 236 -3.82 11.51 16.42
CA THR A 236 -3.67 12.90 16.87
C THR A 236 -4.32 13.85 15.88
N LYS A 237 -5.53 14.32 16.21
CA LYS A 237 -6.11 15.54 15.63
C LYS A 237 -5.07 16.65 15.74
N ARG A 238 -4.50 17.09 14.61
CA ARG A 238 -3.82 18.40 14.58
C ARG A 238 -4.86 19.45 14.96
N ALA A 239 -4.70 20.06 16.13
CA ALA A 239 -5.45 21.24 16.49
C ALA A 239 -5.09 22.32 15.45
N ASN A 240 -6.10 22.82 14.74
CA ASN A 240 -5.94 24.03 13.95
C ASN A 240 -5.63 25.17 14.93
N ALA A 241 -4.39 25.62 14.97
CA ALA A 241 -4.02 26.85 15.63
C ALA A 241 -4.72 27.99 14.89
N ALA A 242 -5.87 28.41 15.42
CA ALA A 242 -6.46 29.68 15.08
C ALA A 242 -5.54 30.78 15.61
N ASN A 243 -5.08 31.63 14.68
CA ASN A 243 -4.53 32.94 14.99
C ASN A 243 -5.46 33.67 15.97
N ASN A 244 -5.01 33.88 17.19
CA ASN A 244 -5.42 34.99 18.02
C ASN A 244 -4.15 35.65 18.55
N GLY A 245 -3.92 36.86 18.05
CA GLY A 245 -2.70 37.61 18.31
C GLY A 245 -2.65 38.19 19.72
N MET A 246 -1.43 38.50 20.14
CA MET A 246 -1.06 39.73 20.82
C MET A 246 0.47 39.87 20.73
N GLY A 247 0.92 40.83 19.92
CA GLY A 247 2.31 41.28 19.82
C GLY A 247 2.31 42.78 19.48
N PRO A 248 3.05 43.63 20.22
CA PRO A 248 3.06 45.10 20.04
C PRO A 248 4.04 45.56 18.92
N PRO A 249 4.11 46.86 18.57
CA PRO A 249 4.01 47.31 17.17
C PRO A 249 5.33 47.69 16.46
N SER A 250 5.20 47.78 15.14
CA SER A 250 5.88 48.67 14.17
C SER A 250 7.38 48.50 13.87
N ILE A 251 7.73 48.35 12.59
CA ILE A 251 8.15 49.44 11.67
C ILE A 251 7.94 48.97 10.20
N ASN A 252 7.35 49.86 9.40
CA ASN A 252 7.01 49.69 7.99
C ASN A 252 8.19 49.94 7.04
N LEU A 253 8.22 49.26 5.89
CA LEU A 253 8.47 49.92 4.60
C LEU A 253 7.88 49.12 3.40
N GLU A 254 6.80 49.69 2.84
CA GLU A 254 6.29 49.78 1.45
C GLU A 254 6.29 48.55 0.50
N ARG A 255 5.09 48.03 0.13
CA ARG A 255 4.26 48.25 -1.13
C ARG A 255 4.73 47.40 -2.32
N MET A 256 3.92 46.81 -3.21
CA MET A 256 2.48 46.67 -3.49
C MET A 256 2.42 45.55 -4.57
N TYR A 257 1.52 44.56 -4.52
CA TYR A 257 0.33 44.50 -5.38
C TYR A 257 -0.64 43.44 -4.84
N VAL A 258 -1.93 43.75 -5.03
CA VAL A 258 -3.10 43.25 -4.30
C VAL A 258 -3.59 41.88 -4.79
N ASP A 259 -3.86 40.98 -3.85
CA ASP A 259 -4.67 39.78 -4.02
C ASP A 259 -6.17 40.12 -4.11
N THR A 260 -6.87 39.47 -5.03
CA THR A 260 -8.33 39.25 -4.95
C THR A 260 -8.59 37.95 -4.19
N PRO A 261 -9.41 37.91 -3.12
CA PRO A 261 -9.63 36.70 -2.36
C PRO A 261 -10.77 35.89 -2.99
N ASN A 262 -10.48 34.71 -3.53
CA ASN A 262 -11.51 33.75 -3.92
C ASN A 262 -11.12 32.29 -3.61
N ASN A 263 -12.05 31.59 -2.94
CA ASN A 263 -12.16 30.14 -2.74
C ASN A 263 -11.17 29.42 -1.78
N THR A 264 -11.42 29.55 -0.48
CA THR A 264 -10.89 28.69 0.59
C THR A 264 -11.67 27.36 0.77
N ALA A 265 -12.12 26.73 -0.31
CA ALA A 265 -12.72 25.39 -0.27
C ALA A 265 -11.75 24.24 -0.61
N HIS A 266 -10.52 24.54 -1.09
CA HIS A 266 -9.58 23.53 -1.60
C HIS A 266 -8.41 23.14 -0.66
N LYS A 267 -8.32 23.66 0.56
CA LYS A 267 -7.19 23.42 1.49
C LYS A 267 -7.50 22.41 2.61
N LYS A 268 -7.99 21.21 2.27
CA LYS A 268 -8.15 20.08 3.21
C LYS A 268 -7.71 18.74 2.60
N SER A 269 -6.46 18.66 2.13
CA SER A 269 -5.79 17.36 1.90
C SER A 269 -4.26 17.51 1.78
N ASP A 270 -3.63 18.32 2.63
CA ASP A 270 -2.16 18.30 2.75
C ASP A 270 -1.75 17.21 3.75
N VAL A 271 -2.15 15.97 3.45
CA VAL A 271 -1.39 14.81 3.90
C VAL A 271 -0.14 14.81 3.01
N ASN A 272 1.05 14.59 3.55
CA ASN A 272 2.33 14.64 2.84
C ASN A 272 2.40 13.60 1.70
N SER A 273 1.73 13.88 0.59
CA SER A 273 1.62 13.01 -0.58
C SER A 273 2.97 12.90 -1.26
N LYS A 274 3.42 11.67 -1.51
CA LYS A 274 4.72 11.33 -2.10
C LYS A 274 4.52 10.45 -3.33
N ASP A 275 5.55 10.38 -4.18
CA ASP A 275 5.57 9.45 -5.32
C ASP A 275 5.59 7.99 -4.87
N SER A 276 6.20 7.70 -3.71
CA SER A 276 6.23 6.39 -3.07
C SER A 276 6.14 6.50 -1.54
N VAL A 277 5.68 5.41 -0.90
CA VAL A 277 5.58 5.29 0.56
C VAL A 277 6.41 4.11 1.03
N THR A 278 7.43 4.41 1.85
CA THR A 278 8.35 3.41 2.39
C THR A 278 8.01 3.07 3.85
N ILE A 279 8.02 1.78 4.18
CA ILE A 279 7.85 1.25 5.55
C ILE A 279 8.90 0.18 5.83
N TYR A 280 9.32 0.08 7.09
CA TYR A 280 10.20 -0.98 7.58
C TYR A 280 9.39 -2.22 7.97
N PRO A 281 9.82 -3.43 7.55
CA PRO A 281 9.08 -4.65 7.85
C PRO A 281 9.23 -5.06 9.31
N VAL A 282 8.22 -5.77 9.80
CA VAL A 282 8.18 -6.37 11.13
C VAL A 282 8.21 -7.89 10.97
N TYR A 283 8.99 -8.56 11.82
CA TYR A 283 9.04 -10.02 11.82
C TYR A 283 7.76 -10.59 12.43
N ASN A 284 7.05 -11.41 11.65
CA ASN A 284 5.88 -12.13 12.13
C ASN A 284 6.31 -13.48 12.72
N ALA A 285 6.36 -13.57 14.05
CA ALA A 285 6.78 -14.78 14.75
C ALA A 285 5.84 -15.99 14.51
N LYS A 286 4.54 -15.76 14.32
CA LYS A 286 3.55 -16.82 14.07
C LYS A 286 3.80 -17.52 12.74
N ASN A 287 4.06 -16.72 11.70
CA ASN A 287 4.24 -17.25 10.34
C ASN A 287 5.71 -17.38 9.92
N ARG A 288 6.65 -16.96 10.79
CA ARG A 288 8.11 -17.02 10.61
C ARG A 288 8.62 -16.32 9.35
N TYR A 289 8.05 -15.17 8.99
CA TYR A 289 8.51 -14.37 7.85
C TYR A 289 8.38 -12.86 8.12
N TRP A 290 9.07 -12.04 7.33
CA TRP A 290 9.03 -10.58 7.42
C TRP A 290 7.86 -9.98 6.63
N LEU A 291 7.10 -9.09 7.26
CA LEU A 291 5.91 -8.45 6.68
C LEU A 291 5.94 -6.94 6.88
N ALA A 292 5.53 -6.17 5.86
CA ALA A 292 5.19 -4.76 5.98
C ALA A 292 3.67 -4.59 5.79
N THR A 293 3.00 -4.01 6.78
CA THR A 293 1.57 -3.67 6.71
C THR A 293 1.41 -2.17 6.52
N TYR A 294 0.66 -1.79 5.51
CA TYR A 294 0.25 -0.43 5.21
C TYR A 294 -1.21 -0.24 5.63
N PRO A 295 -1.50 0.25 6.85
CA PRO A 295 -2.85 0.23 7.43
C PRO A 295 -3.78 1.33 6.90
N HIS A 296 -3.22 2.45 6.43
CA HIS A 296 -3.99 3.66 6.12
C HIS A 296 -3.41 4.40 4.91
N LEU A 297 -3.26 3.71 3.78
CA LEU A 297 -2.89 4.33 2.51
C LEU A 297 -4.07 5.05 1.89
N LEU A 298 -3.80 6.11 1.15
CA LEU A 298 -4.77 6.76 0.27
C LEU A 298 -4.10 7.23 -1.01
N CYS A 299 -4.84 7.18 -2.11
CA CYS A 299 -4.43 7.72 -3.39
C CYS A 299 -4.84 9.20 -3.51
N THR A 300 -3.93 10.04 -3.98
CA THR A 300 -4.16 11.46 -4.28
C THR A 300 -3.81 11.77 -5.72
N THR A 301 -4.52 12.73 -6.31
CA THR A 301 -4.20 13.26 -7.64
C THR A 301 -3.02 14.22 -7.55
N ARG A 302 -2.09 14.21 -8.51
CA ARG A 302 -1.05 15.25 -8.62
C ARG A 302 -1.74 16.62 -8.74
N GLN A 303 -1.50 17.55 -7.81
CA GLN A 303 -1.92 18.93 -8.01
C GLN A 303 -1.09 19.54 -9.14
N LYS A 304 -1.77 20.24 -10.05
CA LYS A 304 -1.20 20.91 -11.23
C LYS A 304 -0.06 21.83 -10.80
N GLY A 305 1.19 21.42 -11.02
CA GLY A 305 2.35 22.30 -10.92
C GLY A 305 2.29 23.35 -12.03
N ARG A 306 2.66 24.60 -11.71
CA ARG A 306 2.63 25.80 -12.57
C ARG A 306 3.46 25.70 -13.88
N THR A 307 4.10 24.56 -14.13
CA THR A 307 4.97 24.29 -15.30
C THR A 307 4.50 23.12 -16.17
N SER A 308 3.39 22.44 -15.86
CA SER A 308 2.83 21.42 -16.77
C SER A 308 1.88 22.08 -17.78
N VAL A 309 2.33 22.21 -19.03
CA VAL A 309 1.56 22.78 -20.16
C VAL A 309 0.51 21.79 -20.70
N LYS A 310 0.43 20.57 -20.16
CA LYS A 310 -0.59 19.57 -20.52
C LYS A 310 -1.59 19.39 -19.36
N ASN A 311 -2.88 19.50 -19.69
CA ASN A 311 -3.97 19.40 -18.73
C ASN A 311 -4.04 17.96 -18.17
N SER A 312 -3.82 17.80 -16.87
CA SER A 312 -3.96 16.53 -16.15
C SER A 312 -5.42 16.02 -16.01
N PHE A 313 -6.37 16.64 -16.73
CA PHE A 313 -7.72 16.11 -16.92
C PHE A 313 -7.89 15.50 -18.33
N GLU A 314 -7.06 15.92 -19.29
CA GLU A 314 -7.05 15.36 -20.65
C GLU A 314 -6.30 14.02 -20.72
N ASP A 315 -5.27 13.80 -19.89
CA ASP A 315 -4.53 12.53 -19.82
C ASP A 315 -5.32 11.34 -19.21
N LEU A 316 -6.58 11.54 -18.82
CA LEU A 316 -7.51 10.49 -18.43
C LEU A 316 -8.74 10.39 -19.35
N SER A 317 -8.74 11.14 -20.46
CA SER A 317 -9.82 11.16 -21.47
C SER A 317 -9.29 10.82 -22.87
N PRO A 318 -10.02 10.04 -23.69
CA PRO A 318 -9.53 9.52 -24.97
C PRO A 318 -9.72 10.54 -26.11
N ALA A 319 -9.21 11.76 -25.97
CA ALA A 319 -9.32 12.78 -26.99
C ALA A 319 -7.94 13.32 -27.35
N HIS A 320 -7.54 13.08 -28.60
CA HIS A 320 -6.28 13.44 -29.25
C HIS A 320 -5.17 12.39 -29.17
N LEU A 321 -5.17 11.45 -30.13
CA LEU A 321 -4.02 11.17 -31.01
C LEU A 321 -4.38 10.14 -32.09
N ASP A 322 -3.85 10.41 -33.28
CA ASP A 322 -3.71 9.65 -34.54
C ASP A 322 -4.48 8.34 -34.79
N LYS A 323 -5.18 8.33 -35.93
CA LYS A 323 -6.06 7.26 -36.42
C LYS A 323 -5.41 5.89 -36.71
N ASN A 324 -4.12 5.71 -36.45
CA ASN A 324 -3.39 4.48 -36.85
C ASN A 324 -2.81 3.64 -35.70
N SER A 325 -2.99 3.99 -34.42
CA SER A 325 -2.75 3.06 -33.29
C SER A 325 -4.02 2.89 -32.45
N SER A 326 -4.76 1.81 -32.69
CA SER A 326 -6.13 1.60 -32.21
C SER A 326 -6.22 1.04 -30.78
N SER A 327 -5.50 1.61 -29.81
CA SER A 327 -5.75 1.36 -28.37
C SER A 327 -5.76 2.67 -27.60
N GLY A 328 -6.94 3.26 -27.39
CA GLY A 328 -7.08 4.35 -26.42
C GLY A 328 -6.56 3.89 -25.06
N LYS A 329 -5.58 4.60 -24.50
CA LYS A 329 -4.91 4.19 -23.25
C LYS A 329 -5.95 4.07 -22.13
N ARG A 330 -6.07 2.87 -21.56
CA ARG A 330 -7.00 2.57 -20.47
C ARG A 330 -6.38 3.06 -19.16
N PRO A 331 -7.16 3.57 -18.20
CA PRO A 331 -6.63 4.09 -16.94
C PRO A 331 -6.41 2.96 -15.93
N ILE A 332 -5.60 1.99 -16.33
CA ILE A 332 -5.21 0.84 -15.53
C ILE A 332 -3.91 1.17 -14.81
N PHE A 333 -3.89 0.88 -13.51
CA PHE A 333 -2.75 1.12 -12.64
C PHE A 333 -2.37 -0.15 -11.89
N TYR A 334 -1.11 -0.18 -11.46
CA TYR A 334 -0.54 -1.25 -10.66
C TYR A 334 0.18 -0.66 -9.46
N PHE A 335 0.19 -1.37 -8.33
CA PHE A 335 1.14 -1.07 -7.28
C PHE A 335 2.45 -1.75 -7.64
N HIS A 336 3.51 -0.97 -7.72
CA HIS A 336 4.87 -1.44 -7.78
C HIS A 336 5.43 -1.49 -6.38
N ILE A 337 5.86 -2.68 -5.96
CA ILE A 337 6.47 -2.91 -4.66
C ILE A 337 7.95 -3.18 -4.92
N ARG A 338 8.81 -2.29 -4.41
CA ARG A 338 10.26 -2.48 -4.38
C ARG A 338 10.67 -2.81 -2.95
N ALA A 339 11.27 -3.98 -2.76
CA ALA A 339 11.76 -4.41 -1.47
C ALA A 339 13.28 -4.47 -1.46
N THR A 340 13.93 -3.77 -0.53
CA THR A 340 15.39 -3.80 -0.40
C THR A 340 15.80 -4.92 0.54
N LEU A 341 16.76 -5.76 0.12
CA LEU A 341 17.15 -7.01 0.76
C LEU A 341 18.62 -6.97 1.18
N PHE A 342 18.98 -7.70 2.23
CA PHE A 342 20.38 -7.98 2.56
C PHE A 342 20.88 -9.20 1.79
N SER A 343 21.83 -9.02 0.87
CA SER A 343 22.42 -10.13 0.14
C SER A 343 23.59 -10.78 0.90
N PRO A 344 23.79 -12.12 0.78
CA PRO A 344 25.01 -12.78 1.25
C PRO A 344 26.30 -12.22 0.65
N SER A 345 26.24 -11.54 -0.51
CA SER A 345 27.40 -10.86 -1.10
C SER A 345 27.87 -9.64 -0.28
N GLY A 346 27.17 -9.27 0.79
CA GLY A 346 27.42 -8.08 1.60
C GLY A 346 26.92 -6.78 0.97
N ARG A 347 26.16 -6.88 -0.13
CA ARG A 347 25.52 -5.77 -0.83
C ARG A 347 24.01 -5.75 -0.55
N PHE A 348 23.36 -4.64 -0.92
CA PHE A 348 21.91 -4.62 -0.99
C PHE A 348 21.46 -5.19 -2.33
N ALA A 349 20.47 -6.07 -2.30
CA ALA A 349 19.75 -6.53 -3.47
C ALA A 349 18.33 -5.94 -3.46
N CYS A 350 17.66 -5.90 -4.61
CA CYS A 350 16.30 -5.41 -4.73
C CYS A 350 15.40 -6.50 -5.30
N ALA A 351 14.26 -6.74 -4.67
CA ALA A 351 13.16 -7.53 -5.23
C ALA A 351 12.05 -6.59 -5.70
N HIS A 352 11.36 -6.98 -6.76
CA HIS A 352 10.27 -6.20 -7.33
C HIS A 352 9.06 -7.10 -7.61
N THR A 353 7.86 -6.60 -7.30
CA THR A 353 6.62 -7.26 -7.68
C THR A 353 5.54 -6.23 -8.01
N LEU A 354 4.46 -6.70 -8.64
CA LEU A 354 3.31 -5.90 -9.07
C LEU A 354 2.03 -6.45 -8.41
N SER A 355 1.09 -5.57 -8.04
CA SER A 355 -0.26 -6.01 -7.63
C SER A 355 -1.09 -6.48 -8.83
N LEU A 356 -2.32 -6.94 -8.60
CA LEU A 356 -3.33 -6.98 -9.66
C LEU A 356 -3.68 -5.57 -10.16
N PRO A 357 -4.18 -5.43 -11.40
CA PRO A 357 -4.59 -4.13 -11.95
C PRO A 357 -5.74 -3.54 -11.15
N PHE A 358 -5.73 -2.21 -10.99
CA PHE A 358 -6.81 -1.45 -10.39
C PHE A 358 -7.05 -0.15 -11.14
N THR A 359 -8.15 0.53 -10.84
CA THR A 359 -8.46 1.86 -11.40
C THR A 359 -8.55 2.90 -10.30
N ILE A 360 -8.26 4.17 -10.62
CA ILE A 360 -8.40 5.28 -9.69
C ILE A 360 -9.57 6.16 -10.08
N ALA A 361 -10.43 6.41 -9.11
CA ALA A 361 -11.70 7.10 -9.24
C ALA A 361 -11.65 8.43 -8.46
N THR A 362 -11.99 9.57 -9.05
CA THR A 362 -12.07 10.84 -8.29
C THR A 362 -13.47 11.06 -7.66
N ARG A 363 -13.53 11.56 -6.42
CA ARG A 363 -14.79 11.81 -5.67
C ARG A 363 -15.76 12.86 -6.24
N ARG A 364 -15.55 13.38 -7.46
CA ARG A 364 -16.44 14.42 -8.04
C ARG A 364 -17.76 13.80 -8.54
N ASN A 365 -18.56 13.27 -7.61
CA ASN A 365 -19.75 12.45 -7.86
C ASN A 365 -20.96 13.18 -8.49
N GLN A 366 -20.90 14.50 -8.64
CA GLN A 366 -22.02 15.30 -9.18
C GLN A 366 -21.91 15.57 -10.69
N ASP A 367 -20.80 15.19 -11.32
CA ASP A 367 -20.61 15.41 -12.75
C ASP A 367 -21.00 14.16 -13.55
N CYS A 368 -21.94 14.32 -14.49
CA CYS A 368 -22.35 13.27 -15.43
C CYS A 368 -21.16 12.69 -16.22
N GLN A 369 -20.12 13.50 -16.49
CA GLN A 369 -18.88 13.01 -17.12
C GLN A 369 -18.10 12.10 -16.18
N VAL A 370 -18.00 12.45 -14.89
CA VAL A 370 -17.33 11.62 -13.88
C VAL A 370 -18.06 10.29 -13.72
N GLN A 371 -19.40 10.27 -13.72
CA GLN A 371 -20.16 9.02 -13.67
C GLN A 371 -19.95 8.13 -14.90
N ARG A 372 -19.89 8.70 -16.12
CA ARG A 372 -19.54 7.95 -17.34
C ARG A 372 -18.10 7.44 -17.33
N MET A 373 -17.19 8.18 -16.72
CA MET A 373 -15.80 7.78 -16.56
C MET A 373 -15.69 6.61 -15.57
N MET A 374 -16.39 6.68 -14.42
CA MET A 374 -16.47 5.59 -13.46
C MET A 374 -17.04 4.30 -14.05
N SER A 375 -18.06 4.40 -14.90
CA SER A 375 -18.65 3.22 -15.54
C SER A 375 -17.66 2.52 -16.48
N SER A 376 -16.88 3.28 -17.25
CA SER A 376 -15.81 2.71 -18.08
C SER A 376 -14.70 2.04 -17.25
N TYR A 377 -14.32 2.64 -16.12
CA TYR A 377 -13.20 2.15 -15.29
C TYR A 377 -13.58 0.86 -14.55
N THR A 378 -14.75 0.88 -13.90
CA THR A 378 -15.31 -0.30 -13.23
C THR A 378 -15.53 -1.46 -14.20
N ALA A 379 -16.05 -1.18 -15.40
CA ALA A 379 -16.20 -2.20 -16.45
C ALA A 379 -14.85 -2.75 -16.92
N SER A 380 -13.82 -1.91 -17.04
CA SER A 380 -12.49 -2.34 -17.49
C SER A 380 -11.86 -3.36 -16.54
N ILE A 381 -11.94 -3.11 -15.22
CA ILE A 381 -11.45 -4.06 -14.21
C ILE A 381 -12.30 -5.32 -14.15
N PHE A 382 -13.64 -5.18 -14.20
CA PHE A 382 -14.53 -6.32 -14.29
C PHE A 382 -14.20 -7.20 -15.50
N TRP A 383 -13.89 -6.59 -16.64
CA TRP A 383 -13.51 -7.30 -17.86
C TRP A 383 -12.17 -8.03 -17.71
N LEU A 384 -11.14 -7.36 -17.19
CA LEU A 384 -9.81 -7.97 -16.99
C LEU A 384 -9.88 -9.18 -16.05
N TYR A 385 -10.56 -9.05 -14.91
CA TYR A 385 -10.73 -10.16 -13.97
C TYR A 385 -11.64 -11.25 -14.53
N GLY A 386 -12.62 -10.90 -15.36
CA GLY A 386 -13.54 -11.84 -15.99
C GLY A 386 -12.90 -12.69 -17.09
N CYS A 387 -12.07 -12.08 -17.94
CA CYS A 387 -11.33 -12.76 -18.99
C CYS A 387 -10.16 -13.59 -18.45
N ASN A 388 -9.50 -13.12 -17.37
CA ASN A 388 -8.43 -13.82 -16.67
C ASN A 388 -7.31 -14.33 -17.62
N VAL A 389 -6.90 -13.48 -18.57
CA VAL A 389 -5.77 -13.78 -19.45
C VAL A 389 -4.50 -13.30 -18.79
N GLN A 390 -3.83 -14.22 -18.09
CA GLN A 390 -2.62 -13.92 -17.34
C GLN A 390 -1.39 -13.94 -18.26
N ASP A 391 -0.52 -12.94 -18.09
CA ASP A 391 0.80 -12.89 -18.69
C ASP A 391 1.84 -12.49 -17.63
N GLY A 392 2.39 -13.49 -16.95
CA GLY A 392 3.27 -13.27 -15.80
C GLY A 392 2.54 -12.60 -14.63
N LEU A 393 2.98 -11.40 -14.26
CA LEU A 393 2.39 -10.57 -13.21
C LEU A 393 1.26 -9.66 -13.73
N LEU A 394 1.09 -9.53 -15.06
CA LEU A 394 0.09 -8.67 -15.69
C LEU A 394 -1.12 -9.45 -16.17
N LEU A 395 -2.25 -8.74 -16.31
CA LEU A 395 -3.42 -9.24 -17.03
C LEU A 395 -3.48 -8.60 -18.40
N GLN A 396 -3.49 -9.42 -19.45
CA GLN A 396 -3.60 -8.95 -20.81
C GLN A 396 -5.04 -8.61 -21.16
N TRP A 397 -5.20 -7.48 -21.84
CA TRP A 397 -6.49 -7.12 -22.41
C TRP A 397 -6.86 -8.05 -23.56
N THR A 398 -8.09 -8.57 -23.56
CA THR A 398 -8.64 -9.32 -24.69
C THR A 398 -9.87 -8.62 -25.28
N ASP A 399 -9.79 -8.34 -26.58
CA ASP A 399 -10.94 -7.91 -27.38
C ASP A 399 -11.85 -9.05 -27.82
N VAL A 400 -11.41 -10.30 -27.59
CA VAL A 400 -12.26 -11.48 -27.72
C VAL A 400 -13.39 -11.37 -26.70
N GLY A 401 -14.63 -11.49 -27.17
CA GLY A 401 -15.79 -11.41 -26.29
C GLY A 401 -15.87 -12.57 -25.30
N MET A 402 -16.58 -12.35 -24.19
CA MET A 402 -16.81 -13.34 -23.15
C MET A 402 -18.10 -14.12 -23.43
N ARG A 403 -18.11 -15.44 -23.14
CA ARG A 403 -19.32 -16.26 -23.27
C ARG A 403 -20.43 -15.75 -22.35
N TRP A 404 -21.68 -15.81 -22.79
CA TRP A 404 -22.83 -15.32 -22.03
C TRP A 404 -22.94 -15.95 -20.63
N ASP A 405 -22.76 -17.26 -20.53
CA ASP A 405 -22.85 -17.96 -19.23
C ASP A 405 -21.75 -17.53 -18.26
N GLN A 406 -20.55 -17.28 -18.78
CA GLN A 406 -19.43 -16.73 -18.00
C GLN A 406 -19.75 -15.30 -17.54
N PHE A 407 -20.30 -14.46 -18.43
CA PHE A 407 -20.76 -13.11 -18.08
C PHE A 407 -21.82 -13.16 -16.97
N LYS A 408 -22.86 -14.00 -17.11
CA LYS A 408 -23.90 -14.17 -16.09
C LYS A 408 -23.30 -14.55 -14.74
N HIS A 409 -22.46 -15.58 -14.72
CA HIS A 409 -21.83 -16.07 -13.49
C HIS A 409 -21.01 -14.98 -12.79
N LEU A 410 -20.15 -14.29 -13.54
CA LEU A 410 -19.33 -13.18 -13.02
C LEU A 410 -20.19 -12.03 -12.52
N TYR A 411 -21.24 -11.69 -13.26
CA TYR A 411 -22.10 -10.58 -12.91
C TYR A 411 -22.93 -10.88 -11.65
N LYS A 412 -23.42 -12.11 -11.48
CA LYS A 412 -24.08 -12.55 -10.24
C LYS A 412 -23.17 -12.39 -9.02
N GLN A 413 -21.92 -12.82 -9.14
CA GLN A 413 -20.92 -12.63 -8.08
C GLN A 413 -20.67 -11.16 -7.81
N HIS A 414 -20.43 -10.36 -8.86
CA HIS A 414 -20.21 -8.94 -8.75
C HIS A 414 -21.38 -8.21 -8.06
N PHE A 415 -22.61 -8.54 -8.44
CA PHE A 415 -23.82 -7.99 -7.83
C PHE A 415 -23.93 -8.36 -6.35
N SER A 416 -23.82 -9.64 -6.01
CA SER A 416 -23.98 -10.11 -4.62
C SER A 416 -22.97 -9.44 -3.69
N VAL A 417 -21.73 -9.37 -4.14
CA VAL A 417 -20.62 -8.74 -3.41
C VAL A 417 -20.82 -7.23 -3.26
N ASN A 418 -21.09 -6.51 -4.35
CA ASN A 418 -21.16 -5.05 -4.31
C ASN A 418 -22.48 -4.55 -3.73
N ALA A 419 -23.57 -5.30 -3.82
CA ALA A 419 -24.83 -4.94 -3.19
C ALA A 419 -24.90 -5.37 -1.71
N GLU A 420 -23.88 -6.08 -1.20
CA GLU A 420 -23.84 -6.66 0.16
C GLU A 420 -25.04 -7.59 0.43
N VAL A 421 -25.37 -8.45 -0.54
CA VAL A 421 -26.51 -9.38 -0.51
C VAL A 421 -26.06 -10.83 -0.66
N ILE A 422 -26.77 -11.75 0.00
CA ILE A 422 -26.61 -13.20 -0.09
C ILE A 422 -27.38 -13.74 -1.29
N ARG A 423 -28.58 -13.22 -1.56
CA ARG A 423 -29.41 -13.61 -2.72
C ARG A 423 -28.82 -13.04 -4.02
N PRO A 424 -28.28 -13.85 -4.94
CA PRO A 424 -27.81 -13.37 -6.23
C PRO A 424 -28.97 -13.12 -7.20
N LEU A 425 -28.69 -12.49 -8.33
CA LEU A 425 -29.61 -12.48 -9.48
C LEU A 425 -29.82 -13.90 -10.02
N VAL A 426 -31.03 -14.22 -10.45
CA VAL A 426 -31.38 -15.50 -11.09
C VAL A 426 -31.09 -15.46 -12.58
N ASP A 427 -31.16 -16.60 -13.30
CA ASP A 427 -30.88 -16.61 -14.74
C ASP A 427 -31.92 -15.82 -15.54
N GLU A 428 -33.19 -15.87 -15.13
CA GLU A 428 -34.33 -15.15 -15.76
C GLU A 428 -34.12 -13.62 -15.75
N ASP A 429 -33.47 -13.09 -14.72
CA ASP A 429 -33.11 -11.66 -14.61
C ASP A 429 -32.21 -11.19 -15.74
N PHE A 430 -31.46 -12.10 -16.37
CA PHE A 430 -30.54 -11.80 -17.46
C PHE A 430 -31.21 -11.87 -18.83
N ASP A 431 -32.41 -12.43 -18.96
CA ASP A 431 -33.07 -12.55 -20.27
C ASP A 431 -33.37 -11.15 -20.85
N LEU A 432 -33.88 -10.24 -20.00
CA LEU A 432 -34.06 -8.83 -20.37
C LEU A 432 -32.71 -8.16 -20.68
N LEU A 433 -31.65 -8.47 -19.92
CA LEU A 433 -30.31 -7.92 -20.15
C LEU A 433 -29.70 -8.40 -21.47
N GLN A 434 -29.99 -9.64 -21.88
CA GLN A 434 -29.52 -10.21 -23.13
C GLN A 434 -30.02 -9.39 -24.32
N TYR A 435 -31.32 -9.06 -24.33
CA TYR A 435 -31.91 -8.18 -25.33
C TYR A 435 -31.33 -6.77 -25.24
N LYS A 436 -31.23 -6.23 -24.01
CA LYS A 436 -30.74 -4.88 -23.76
C LYS A 436 -29.28 -4.66 -24.15
N LEU A 437 -28.45 -5.69 -24.25
CA LEU A 437 -27.05 -5.58 -24.72
C LEU A 437 -26.93 -5.59 -26.26
N GLN A 438 -28.03 -5.76 -26.98
CA GLN A 438 -28.07 -5.71 -28.44
C GLN A 438 -28.31 -4.28 -28.91
N CYS A 439 -27.35 -3.70 -29.61
CA CYS A 439 -27.46 -2.34 -30.15
C CYS A 439 -27.58 -2.38 -31.68
N GLN A 440 -28.75 -2.02 -32.22
CA GLN A 440 -29.01 -1.98 -33.67
C GLN A 440 -28.07 -1.00 -34.40
N ASP A 441 -27.78 0.16 -33.80
CA ASP A 441 -26.86 1.18 -34.35
C ASP A 441 -25.38 0.70 -34.40
N CYS A 442 -25.04 -0.41 -33.71
CA CYS A 442 -23.69 -0.97 -33.68
C CYS A 442 -23.56 -2.30 -34.47
N GLN A 443 -24.59 -2.68 -35.24
CA GLN A 443 -24.63 -3.93 -36.02
C GLN A 443 -23.86 -3.88 -37.36
N SER A 444 -22.87 -3.01 -37.53
CA SER A 444 -22.04 -3.00 -38.75
C SER A 444 -20.93 -4.06 -38.69
N GLY A 445 -21.15 -5.23 -39.31
CA GLY A 445 -20.15 -6.29 -39.58
C GLY A 445 -20.31 -7.59 -38.75
N ASP A 446 -19.48 -8.60 -39.06
CA ASP A 446 -19.41 -10.00 -38.53
C ASP A 446 -19.67 -10.20 -37.02
N THR A 447 -19.56 -9.14 -36.22
CA THR A 447 -19.92 -9.04 -34.81
C THR A 447 -21.40 -9.32 -34.50
N ALA A 448 -22.33 -9.02 -35.42
CA ALA A 448 -23.76 -9.28 -35.23
C ALA A 448 -24.10 -10.78 -35.19
N ALA A 449 -23.33 -11.62 -35.89
CA ALA A 449 -23.52 -13.07 -35.93
C ALA A 449 -23.00 -13.80 -34.66
N ARG A 450 -22.17 -13.16 -33.82
CA ARG A 450 -21.59 -13.77 -32.60
C ARG A 450 -22.49 -13.67 -31.37
N ILE A 451 -23.38 -12.67 -31.32
CA ILE A 451 -24.37 -12.50 -30.23
C ILE A 451 -25.57 -13.42 -30.48
N ASN A 452 -25.96 -13.58 -31.74
CA ASN A 452 -27.09 -14.41 -32.19
C ASN A 452 -26.68 -15.81 -32.69
N GLY A 453 -25.39 -16.15 -32.66
CA GLY A 453 -24.88 -17.49 -32.99
C GLY A 453 -25.00 -18.46 -31.83
N ALA A 454 -24.74 -19.75 -32.10
CA ALA A 454 -24.83 -20.85 -31.12
C ALA A 454 -23.98 -20.66 -29.84
N GLN A 455 -23.03 -19.72 -29.82
CA GLN A 455 -22.09 -19.50 -28.71
C GLN A 455 -22.40 -18.26 -27.82
N LYS A 456 -23.40 -17.42 -28.16
CA LYS A 456 -23.83 -16.21 -27.41
C LYS A 456 -22.67 -15.43 -26.74
N ILE A 457 -21.93 -14.63 -27.50
CA ILE A 457 -20.74 -13.91 -27.01
C ILE A 457 -21.06 -12.43 -26.71
N VAL A 458 -20.67 -11.94 -25.53
CA VAL A 458 -20.73 -10.52 -25.11
C VAL A 458 -19.40 -9.86 -25.41
N THR A 459 -19.41 -8.62 -25.92
CA THR A 459 -18.18 -7.82 -26.10
C THR A 459 -18.15 -6.66 -25.11
N PHE A 460 -16.94 -6.19 -24.78
CA PHE A 460 -16.75 -5.02 -23.92
C PHE A 460 -17.47 -3.77 -24.45
N LYS A 461 -17.47 -3.58 -25.78
CA LYS A 461 -18.17 -2.47 -26.43
C LYS A 461 -19.68 -2.51 -26.20
N ASN A 462 -20.29 -3.69 -26.17
CA ASN A 462 -21.72 -3.84 -25.93
C ASN A 462 -22.10 -3.50 -24.48
N VAL A 463 -21.28 -3.92 -23.51
CA VAL A 463 -21.50 -3.63 -22.08
C VAL A 463 -21.53 -2.13 -21.79
N LEU A 464 -20.70 -1.36 -22.51
CA LEU A 464 -20.59 0.10 -22.38
C LEU A 464 -21.35 0.88 -23.46
N CYS A 465 -22.13 0.23 -24.32
CA CYS A 465 -22.73 0.89 -25.48
C CYS A 465 -23.68 2.03 -25.07
N PRO A 466 -23.41 3.30 -25.46
CA PRO A 466 -24.29 4.42 -25.13
C PRO A 466 -25.44 4.60 -26.13
N HIS A 467 -25.43 3.87 -27.25
CA HIS A 467 -26.46 3.90 -28.28
C HIS A 467 -27.68 3.04 -27.94
N LEU A 468 -27.64 2.32 -26.81
CA LEU A 468 -28.81 1.62 -26.30
C LEU A 468 -29.89 2.67 -25.98
N ARG A 469 -30.94 2.66 -26.80
CA ARG A 469 -32.11 3.52 -26.65
C ARG A 469 -33.19 2.72 -25.95
N TYR A 470 -33.83 3.33 -24.96
CA TYR A 470 -35.05 2.81 -24.38
C TYR A 470 -36.13 3.87 -24.48
N GLU A 471 -37.25 3.46 -25.05
CA GLU A 471 -38.45 4.29 -25.15
C GLU A 471 -39.18 4.24 -23.81
N CYS A 472 -39.32 5.40 -23.17
CA CYS A 472 -40.23 5.60 -22.05
C CYS A 472 -41.20 6.71 -22.46
N GLY A 473 -42.39 6.31 -22.94
CA GLY A 473 -43.34 7.25 -23.55
C GLY A 473 -42.73 7.95 -24.77
N SER A 474 -42.71 9.28 -24.78
CA SER A 474 -42.16 10.11 -25.87
C SER A 474 -40.66 10.44 -25.74
N THR A 475 -39.98 9.93 -24.71
CA THR A 475 -38.58 10.28 -24.41
C THR A 475 -37.61 9.13 -24.68
N ASN A 476 -36.55 9.43 -25.43
CA ASN A 476 -35.45 8.51 -25.72
C ASN A 476 -34.31 8.75 -24.72
N VAL A 477 -34.09 7.83 -23.78
CA VAL A 477 -32.97 7.91 -22.85
C VAL A 477 -31.82 7.03 -23.35
N ARG A 478 -30.61 7.60 -23.38
CA ARG A 478 -29.38 6.91 -23.77
C ARG A 478 -28.57 6.54 -22.53
N PHE A 479 -28.45 5.26 -22.22
CA PHE A 479 -27.58 4.77 -21.15
C PHE A 479 -27.09 3.35 -21.44
N SER A 480 -25.88 3.01 -20.98
CA SER A 480 -25.33 1.67 -21.12
C SER A 480 -25.86 0.75 -20.01
N VAL A 481 -25.97 -0.55 -20.30
CA VAL A 481 -26.37 -1.56 -19.32
C VAL A 481 -25.49 -1.50 -18.06
N TRP A 482 -24.18 -1.40 -18.23
CA TRP A 482 -23.26 -1.28 -17.10
C TRP A 482 -23.50 -0.04 -16.23
N ARG A 483 -23.89 1.08 -16.84
CA ARG A 483 -24.24 2.28 -16.07
C ARG A 483 -25.49 2.05 -15.23
N GLY A 484 -26.55 1.47 -15.82
CA GLY A 484 -27.77 1.16 -15.08
C GLY A 484 -27.49 0.22 -13.90
N MET A 485 -26.62 -0.75 -14.11
CA MET A 485 -26.16 -1.68 -13.07
C MET A 485 -25.49 -0.96 -11.89
N LEU A 486 -24.62 0.01 -12.15
CA LEU A 486 -23.99 0.81 -11.09
C LEU A 486 -25.00 1.69 -10.35
N GLU A 487 -25.96 2.29 -11.05
CA GLU A 487 -27.05 3.07 -10.45
C GLU A 487 -27.90 2.19 -9.51
N LEU A 488 -28.14 0.94 -9.89
CA LEU A 488 -28.84 -0.03 -9.08
C LEU A 488 -28.05 -0.40 -7.82
N LEU A 489 -26.74 -0.63 -7.93
CA LEU A 489 -25.88 -0.84 -6.75
C LEU A 489 -25.98 0.36 -5.79
N GLN A 490 -26.01 1.60 -6.29
CA GLN A 490 -26.17 2.78 -5.41
C GLN A 490 -27.49 2.76 -4.61
N ILE A 491 -28.57 2.23 -5.18
CA ILE A 491 -29.85 2.05 -4.48
C ILE A 491 -29.71 1.01 -3.36
N PHE A 492 -28.97 -0.08 -3.58
CA PHE A 492 -28.72 -1.10 -2.55
C PHE A 492 -27.84 -0.58 -1.38
N HIS A 493 -26.87 0.29 -1.67
CA HIS A 493 -26.03 0.91 -0.63
C HIS A 493 -26.77 1.97 0.20
N ASP A 494 -27.94 2.44 -0.24
CA ASP A 494 -28.70 3.43 0.50
C ASP A 494 -29.40 2.81 1.72
N LYS A 495 -28.76 2.98 2.88
CA LYS A 495 -29.23 2.50 4.18
C LYS A 495 -30.62 3.03 4.54
N ARG A 496 -31.06 4.17 4.01
CA ARG A 496 -32.39 4.72 4.31
C ARG A 496 -33.52 3.88 3.73
N ASN A 497 -33.30 3.32 2.55
CA ASN A 497 -34.33 2.59 1.81
C ASN A 497 -34.36 1.09 2.12
N ASN A 498 -33.32 0.57 2.80
CA ASN A 498 -33.23 -0.84 3.21
C ASN A 498 -33.55 -1.84 2.08
N VAL A 499 -33.17 -1.50 0.86
CA VAL A 499 -33.45 -2.32 -0.34
C VAL A 499 -32.83 -3.70 -0.22
N HIS A 500 -31.65 -3.81 0.39
CA HIS A 500 -31.02 -5.10 0.70
C HIS A 500 -31.95 -6.04 1.50
N LYS A 501 -32.64 -5.54 2.55
CA LYS A 501 -33.55 -6.34 3.39
C LYS A 501 -34.79 -6.79 2.61
N LEU A 502 -35.31 -5.93 1.72
CA LEU A 502 -36.44 -6.28 0.85
C LEU A 502 -36.05 -7.32 -0.20
N TRP A 503 -34.84 -7.22 -0.73
CA TRP A 503 -34.28 -8.15 -1.69
C TRP A 503 -34.07 -9.55 -1.09
N GLU A 504 -33.47 -9.64 0.10
CA GLU A 504 -33.25 -10.90 0.83
C GLU A 504 -34.56 -11.59 1.26
N LYS A 505 -35.62 -10.82 1.50
CA LYS A 505 -36.94 -11.34 1.88
C LYS A 505 -37.86 -11.65 0.69
N ASP A 506 -37.34 -11.60 -0.54
CA ASP A 506 -38.11 -11.81 -1.78
C ASP A 506 -39.29 -10.83 -1.98
N PHE A 507 -39.27 -9.67 -1.31
CA PHE A 507 -40.29 -8.62 -1.49
C PHE A 507 -40.06 -7.79 -2.75
N LEU A 508 -38.83 -7.79 -3.26
CA LEU A 508 -38.42 -7.13 -4.48
C LEU A 508 -38.07 -8.17 -5.54
N HIS A 509 -38.79 -8.14 -6.66
CA HIS A 509 -38.50 -8.95 -7.83
C HIS A 509 -37.28 -8.37 -8.57
N GLY A 510 -36.58 -9.24 -9.28
CA GLY A 510 -35.51 -8.83 -10.17
C GLY A 510 -36.04 -8.17 -11.45
N PHE A 511 -35.45 -8.50 -12.59
CA PHE A 511 -35.81 -7.88 -13.86
C PHE A 511 -36.92 -8.67 -14.54
N LEU A 512 -38.13 -8.11 -14.53
CA LEU A 512 -39.29 -8.67 -15.22
C LEU A 512 -39.74 -7.76 -16.36
N GLU A 513 -40.21 -8.37 -17.45
CA GLU A 513 -40.87 -7.67 -18.55
C GLU A 513 -42.27 -7.21 -18.17
N PHE A 514 -42.80 -6.18 -18.86
CA PHE A 514 -44.14 -5.68 -18.60
C PHE A 514 -45.21 -6.77 -18.78
N ASP A 515 -45.12 -7.55 -19.86
CA ASP A 515 -46.07 -8.63 -20.16
C ASP A 515 -46.04 -9.76 -19.11
N GLN A 516 -44.85 -10.08 -18.57
CA GLN A 516 -44.70 -11.08 -17.51
C GLN A 516 -45.37 -10.59 -16.22
N VAL A 517 -45.14 -9.34 -15.84
CA VAL A 517 -45.74 -8.71 -14.66
C VAL A 517 -47.27 -8.65 -14.81
N ASP A 518 -47.75 -8.33 -16.00
CA ASP A 518 -49.18 -8.28 -16.30
C ASP A 518 -49.82 -9.66 -16.16
N ALA A 519 -49.22 -10.70 -16.74
CA ALA A 519 -49.69 -12.08 -16.61
C ALA A 519 -49.69 -12.58 -15.15
N MET A 520 -48.69 -12.16 -14.35
CA MET A 520 -48.62 -12.51 -12.92
C MET A 520 -49.73 -11.82 -12.11
N LEU A 521 -50.00 -10.54 -12.37
CA LEU A 521 -51.08 -9.80 -11.70
C LEU A 521 -52.47 -10.14 -12.25
N GLU A 522 -52.57 -10.64 -13.48
CA GLU A 522 -53.85 -10.99 -14.12
C GLU A 522 -54.65 -11.98 -13.26
N ARG A 523 -53.94 -12.90 -12.59
CA ARG A 523 -54.50 -13.94 -11.71
C ARG A 523 -55.05 -13.43 -10.37
N HIS A 524 -54.83 -12.16 -10.05
CA HIS A 524 -55.22 -11.57 -8.77
C HIS A 524 -56.16 -10.37 -8.97
N TYR A 525 -57.09 -10.15 -8.04
CA TYR A 525 -58.04 -9.02 -8.10
C TYR A 525 -57.47 -7.73 -7.51
N SER A 526 -56.59 -7.81 -6.51
CA SER A 526 -55.97 -6.67 -5.85
C SER A 526 -54.60 -7.06 -5.31
N ALA A 527 -53.54 -6.67 -6.01
CA ALA A 527 -52.16 -6.98 -5.64
C ALA A 527 -51.19 -5.96 -6.25
N LEU A 528 -50.02 -5.85 -5.62
CA LEU A 528 -48.93 -4.97 -6.02
C LEU A 528 -47.64 -5.78 -6.20
N ILE A 529 -46.82 -5.39 -7.17
CA ILE A 529 -45.46 -5.92 -7.40
C ILE A 529 -44.47 -4.77 -7.33
N MET A 530 -43.34 -5.01 -6.65
CA MET A 530 -42.14 -4.18 -6.73
C MET A 530 -41.07 -4.93 -7.52
N ARG A 531 -40.44 -4.28 -8.49
CA ARG A 531 -39.39 -4.90 -9.32
C ARG A 531 -38.23 -3.96 -9.63
N LEU A 532 -37.07 -4.54 -9.90
CA LEU A 532 -35.94 -3.82 -10.50
C LEU A 532 -36.24 -3.52 -11.98
N SER A 533 -35.69 -2.41 -12.47
CA SER A 533 -35.98 -1.93 -13.82
C SER A 533 -34.82 -1.17 -14.44
N PHE A 534 -34.70 -1.31 -15.77
CA PHE A 534 -33.78 -0.57 -16.65
C PHE A 534 -34.55 0.22 -17.72
N VAL A 535 -35.62 0.93 -17.33
CA VAL A 535 -36.39 1.76 -18.27
C VAL A 535 -35.71 3.11 -18.50
N THR A 536 -35.37 3.83 -17.42
CA THR A 536 -34.67 5.13 -17.49
C THR A 536 -33.24 5.09 -16.93
N GLY A 537 -32.82 3.95 -16.40
CA GLY A 537 -31.58 3.72 -15.64
C GLY A 537 -31.81 2.64 -14.59
N GLY A 538 -30.91 2.48 -13.62
CA GLY A 538 -31.14 1.58 -12.48
C GLY A 538 -32.24 2.13 -11.56
N THR A 539 -33.42 1.51 -11.55
CA THR A 539 -34.62 2.04 -10.86
C THR A 539 -35.45 0.92 -10.21
N ILE A 540 -36.33 1.31 -9.28
CA ILE A 540 -37.38 0.45 -8.72
C ILE A 540 -38.73 0.88 -9.32
N CYS A 541 -39.49 -0.09 -9.84
CA CYS A 541 -40.81 0.13 -10.40
C CYS A 541 -41.89 -0.56 -9.58
N PHE A 542 -43.04 0.09 -9.47
CA PHE A 542 -44.26 -0.47 -8.90
C PHE A 542 -45.24 -0.77 -10.02
N THR A 543 -45.84 -1.95 -9.98
CA THR A 543 -47.02 -2.27 -10.79
C THR A 543 -48.16 -2.65 -9.86
N VAL A 544 -49.32 -2.03 -10.06
CA VAL A 544 -50.47 -2.21 -9.19
C VAL A 544 -51.68 -2.66 -9.99
N LYS A 545 -52.41 -3.63 -9.47
CA LYS A 545 -53.74 -4.00 -9.96
C LYS A 545 -54.74 -3.76 -8.85
N SER A 546 -55.76 -2.95 -9.12
CA SER A 546 -56.76 -2.54 -8.13
C SER A 546 -58.18 -2.60 -8.71
N THR A 547 -59.17 -2.64 -7.82
CA THR A 547 -60.58 -2.47 -8.14
C THR A 547 -61.06 -1.03 -7.90
N ALA A 548 -60.19 -0.14 -7.42
CA ALA A 548 -60.55 1.21 -6.98
C ALA A 548 -61.04 2.14 -8.10
N HIS A 549 -60.53 1.99 -9.33
CA HIS A 549 -60.85 2.86 -10.48
C HIS A 549 -61.83 2.22 -11.48
N CYS A 550 -62.48 1.12 -11.13
CA CYS A 550 -63.46 0.47 -12.01
C CYS A 550 -64.87 1.02 -11.78
N ALA A 551 -65.52 1.48 -12.87
CA ALA A 551 -66.90 1.95 -12.86
C ALA A 551 -67.92 0.83 -12.57
N THR A 552 -67.53 -0.43 -12.73
CA THR A 552 -68.34 -1.63 -12.43
C THR A 552 -67.78 -2.37 -11.22
N ALA A 553 -68.61 -2.53 -10.19
CA ALA A 553 -68.23 -3.22 -8.95
C ALA A 553 -67.80 -4.67 -9.22
N GLY A 554 -66.55 -5.00 -8.88
CA GLY A 554 -66.02 -6.37 -8.92
C GLY A 554 -65.13 -6.71 -10.14
N VAL A 555 -64.98 -5.81 -11.11
CA VAL A 555 -63.98 -5.97 -12.18
C VAL A 555 -62.70 -5.25 -11.74
N ALA A 556 -61.55 -5.94 -11.79
CA ALA A 556 -60.27 -5.31 -11.51
C ALA A 556 -59.77 -4.55 -12.76
N THR A 557 -59.12 -3.41 -12.56
CA THR A 557 -58.50 -2.67 -13.66
C THR A 557 -57.41 -3.50 -14.30
N ARG A 558 -57.01 -3.16 -15.54
CA ARG A 558 -55.74 -3.66 -16.06
C ARG A 558 -54.60 -3.25 -15.11
N PRO A 559 -53.53 -4.05 -15.01
CA PRO A 559 -52.34 -3.66 -14.26
C PRO A 559 -51.86 -2.27 -14.71
N MET A 560 -51.51 -1.43 -13.74
CA MET A 560 -51.03 -0.07 -13.97
C MET A 560 -49.56 0.00 -13.55
N HIS A 561 -48.68 0.31 -14.49
CA HIS A 561 -47.27 0.54 -14.22
C HIS A 561 -47.05 1.98 -13.78
N LEU A 562 -46.48 2.15 -12.59
CA LEU A 562 -46.16 3.47 -12.05
C LEU A 562 -44.79 3.95 -12.54
N GLU A 563 -44.55 5.25 -12.39
CA GLU A 563 -43.31 5.88 -12.78
C GLU A 563 -42.09 5.24 -12.06
N PRO A 564 -41.00 4.93 -12.76
CA PRO A 564 -39.78 4.42 -12.14
C PRO A 564 -39.21 5.38 -11.07
N LEU A 565 -38.79 4.79 -9.96
CA LEU A 565 -38.13 5.49 -8.85
C LEU A 565 -36.62 5.34 -8.96
N ASP A 566 -35.95 6.45 -9.23
CA ASP A 566 -34.49 6.56 -9.18
C ASP A 566 -34.01 6.88 -7.75
N LEU A 567 -32.69 6.83 -7.54
CA LEU A 567 -32.09 7.14 -6.25
C LEU A 567 -32.47 8.55 -5.74
N LYS A 568 -32.59 9.54 -6.64
CA LYS A 568 -32.93 10.92 -6.25
C LYS A 568 -34.33 11.02 -5.67
N LYS A 569 -35.31 10.32 -6.25
CA LYS A 569 -36.68 10.22 -5.73
C LYS A 569 -36.71 9.45 -4.40
N LEU A 570 -35.99 8.32 -4.33
CA LEU A 570 -35.87 7.51 -3.11
C LEU A 570 -35.17 8.24 -1.95
N GLN A 571 -34.31 9.22 -2.25
CA GLN A 571 -33.70 10.11 -1.27
C GLN A 571 -34.65 11.24 -0.83
N ALA A 572 -35.60 11.65 -1.68
CA ALA A 572 -36.63 12.61 -1.27
C ALA A 572 -37.66 11.95 -0.34
N LYS A 573 -38.14 10.76 -0.72
CA LYS A 573 -39.11 9.96 0.03
C LYS A 573 -38.71 8.49 0.00
N CYS A 574 -38.69 7.82 1.15
CA CYS A 574 -38.21 6.44 1.19
C CYS A 574 -39.23 5.45 0.63
N LEU A 575 -38.73 4.30 0.21
CA LEU A 575 -39.47 3.24 -0.46
C LEU A 575 -40.64 2.72 0.37
N LYS A 576 -40.47 2.63 1.69
CA LYS A 576 -41.55 2.22 2.62
C LYS A 576 -42.72 3.21 2.63
N ASP A 577 -42.45 4.49 2.48
CA ASP A 577 -43.51 5.51 2.47
C ASP A 577 -44.17 5.56 1.10
N TYR A 578 -43.41 5.35 0.01
CA TYR A 578 -44.02 5.12 -1.31
C TYR A 578 -44.96 3.92 -1.31
N LEU A 579 -44.53 2.79 -0.74
CA LEU A 579 -45.36 1.59 -0.64
C LEU A 579 -46.64 1.85 0.16
N ARG A 580 -46.57 2.62 1.27
CA ARG A 580 -47.72 3.00 2.08
C ARG A 580 -48.69 3.89 1.29
N ASP A 581 -48.19 4.98 0.71
CA ASP A 581 -49.01 5.90 -0.09
C ASP A 581 -49.73 5.20 -1.25
N ILE A 582 -49.02 4.33 -1.98
CA ILE A 582 -49.60 3.59 -3.11
C ILE A 582 -50.68 2.63 -2.60
N ALA A 583 -50.42 1.91 -1.51
CA ALA A 583 -51.39 0.99 -0.92
C ALA A 583 -52.67 1.71 -0.47
N ASP A 584 -52.54 2.89 0.14
CA ASP A 584 -53.66 3.69 0.63
C ASP A 584 -54.44 4.34 -0.53
N ALA A 585 -53.75 4.91 -1.53
CA ALA A 585 -54.37 5.54 -2.68
C ALA A 585 -55.12 4.53 -3.57
N GLU A 586 -54.51 3.39 -3.84
CA GLU A 586 -55.07 2.35 -4.71
C GLU A 586 -55.89 1.31 -3.94
N LYS A 587 -56.03 1.43 -2.62
CA LYS A 587 -56.74 0.49 -1.74
C LYS A 587 -56.25 -0.97 -1.89
N VAL A 588 -54.96 -1.17 -2.12
CA VAL A 588 -54.36 -2.50 -2.30
C VAL A 588 -53.79 -3.01 -0.97
N LYS A 589 -54.10 -4.26 -0.61
CA LYS A 589 -53.72 -4.85 0.69
C LYS A 589 -52.54 -5.82 0.62
N TYR A 590 -52.25 -6.36 -0.56
CA TYR A 590 -51.30 -7.45 -0.73
C TYR A 590 -50.15 -7.06 -1.68
N LEU A 591 -48.93 -7.39 -1.27
CA LEU A 591 -47.72 -7.39 -2.09
C LEU A 591 -47.46 -8.84 -2.53
N MET A 592 -47.09 -9.04 -3.78
CA MET A 592 -46.68 -10.34 -4.28
C MET A 592 -45.16 -10.51 -4.22
N LYS A 593 -44.69 -11.55 -3.52
CA LYS A 593 -43.28 -11.93 -3.41
C LYS A 593 -42.75 -12.55 -4.72
N SER A 594 -41.42 -12.64 -4.84
CA SER A 594 -40.75 -13.32 -5.97
C SER A 594 -41.10 -14.80 -6.11
N ASN A 595 -41.48 -15.46 -5.02
CA ASN A 595 -41.94 -16.86 -5.03
C ASN A 595 -43.43 -17.04 -5.42
N GLY A 596 -44.14 -15.94 -5.74
CA GLY A 596 -45.56 -15.94 -6.10
C GLY A 596 -46.54 -15.91 -4.91
N GLU A 597 -46.04 -15.87 -3.68
CA GLU A 597 -46.88 -15.78 -2.47
C GLU A 597 -47.36 -14.33 -2.24
N LEU A 598 -48.61 -14.18 -1.76
CA LEU A 598 -49.16 -12.89 -1.36
C LEU A 598 -48.91 -12.64 0.12
N ILE A 599 -48.30 -11.50 0.46
CA ILE A 599 -48.11 -11.02 1.82
C ILE A 599 -48.87 -9.71 2.04
N ARG A 600 -49.37 -9.48 3.25
CA ARG A 600 -50.01 -8.21 3.57
C ARG A 600 -48.98 -7.09 3.63
N ILE A 601 -49.33 -5.94 3.06
CA ILE A 601 -48.43 -4.77 3.04
C ILE A 601 -48.15 -4.27 4.46
N SER A 602 -49.10 -4.38 5.39
CA SER A 602 -48.90 -4.10 6.82
C SER A 602 -47.68 -4.84 7.39
N ASP A 603 -47.59 -6.14 7.11
CA ASP A 603 -46.58 -7.02 7.67
C ASP A 603 -45.20 -6.69 7.06
N VAL A 604 -45.17 -6.30 5.79
CA VAL A 604 -43.95 -5.81 5.10
C VAL A 604 -43.47 -4.50 5.72
N LEU A 605 -44.39 -3.57 6.02
CA LEU A 605 -44.06 -2.28 6.64
C LEU A 605 -43.57 -2.44 8.08
N GLU A 606 -44.17 -3.34 8.87
CA GLU A 606 -43.71 -3.66 10.23
C GLU A 606 -42.29 -4.24 10.21
N ASN A 607 -42.02 -5.16 9.30
CA ASN A 607 -40.68 -5.72 9.08
C ASN A 607 -39.62 -4.66 8.72
N MET A 608 -40.04 -3.50 8.20
CA MET A 608 -39.15 -2.37 7.89
C MET A 608 -39.00 -1.35 9.03
N ARG A 609 -39.71 -1.50 10.17
CA ARG A 609 -39.64 -0.57 11.32
C ARG A 609 -38.49 -0.84 12.29
N GLU A 610 -37.90 -2.04 12.32
CA GLU A 610 -36.88 -2.48 13.29
C GLU A 610 -35.52 -1.75 13.23
N GLY A 611 -35.42 -0.57 12.60
CA GLY A 611 -34.21 0.26 12.55
C GLY A 611 -34.40 1.74 12.95
N ASP A 612 -35.63 2.19 13.22
CA ASP A 612 -35.92 3.60 13.52
C ASP A 612 -36.06 3.85 15.04
N LEU A 613 -34.93 4.00 15.74
CA LEU A 613 -34.89 4.64 17.06
C LEU A 613 -34.61 6.16 16.94
N ILE A 614 -35.24 6.83 15.97
CA ILE A 614 -35.29 8.30 15.93
C ILE A 614 -36.73 8.69 15.53
N PRO A 615 -37.49 9.38 16.40
CA PRO A 615 -38.86 9.77 16.06
C PRO A 615 -38.81 10.89 15.00
N SER A 616 -39.20 10.58 13.76
CA SER A 616 -39.45 11.59 12.74
C SER A 616 -40.88 12.12 12.91
N VAL A 617 -40.99 13.43 13.16
CA VAL A 617 -42.23 14.21 13.14
C VAL A 617 -43.03 13.92 11.88
N GLU A 618 -44.29 13.54 12.05
CA GLU A 618 -45.28 13.39 10.99
C GLU A 618 -45.44 14.72 10.25
N ASN A 619 -45.01 14.78 9.00
CA ASN A 619 -45.45 15.80 8.06
C ASN A 619 -46.37 15.08 7.07
N GLU A 620 -47.67 15.15 7.32
CA GLU A 620 -48.69 14.84 6.33
C GLU A 620 -48.52 15.78 5.13
N ARG A 621 -47.93 15.27 4.05
CA ARG A 621 -48.10 15.80 2.71
C ARG A 621 -48.70 14.70 1.85
N SER A 622 -50.00 14.79 1.65
CA SER A 622 -50.75 14.02 0.67
C SER A 622 -50.10 14.16 -0.71
N ILE A 623 -49.65 13.05 -1.29
CA ILE A 623 -49.24 13.00 -2.69
C ILE A 623 -50.48 12.65 -3.51
N SER A 624 -50.96 13.60 -4.32
CA SER A 624 -51.84 13.27 -5.44
C SER A 624 -51.03 12.53 -6.50
N SER A 625 -51.41 11.30 -6.80
CA SER A 625 -50.87 10.53 -7.93
C SER A 625 -51.05 11.31 -9.23
N ASN A 626 -49.95 11.62 -9.92
CA ASN A 626 -50.03 11.99 -11.33
C ASN A 626 -50.37 10.73 -12.13
N VAL A 627 -51.66 10.41 -12.17
CA VAL A 627 -52.22 9.54 -13.21
C VAL A 627 -51.93 10.23 -14.53
N THR A 628 -51.20 9.56 -15.42
CA THR A 628 -51.05 10.00 -16.81
C THR A 628 -52.40 9.85 -17.51
N HIS A 629 -53.26 10.87 -17.36
CA HIS A 629 -54.37 11.09 -18.27
C HIS A 629 -53.82 11.84 -19.49
N SER A 630 -54.08 11.33 -20.69
CA SER A 630 -53.88 12.06 -21.94
C SER A 630 -54.85 13.24 -22.00
N GLY A 631 -54.38 14.45 -21.72
CA GLY A 631 -55.15 15.69 -21.74
C GLY A 631 -54.36 16.84 -22.37
N ASP A 632 -55.12 17.78 -22.95
CA ASP A 632 -54.70 18.81 -23.91
C ASP A 632 -53.72 19.86 -23.34
N ILE A 633 -52.71 20.23 -24.14
CA ILE A 633 -51.48 20.95 -23.75
C ILE A 633 -51.66 22.47 -23.71
N ASP A 634 -52.77 23.01 -24.21
CA ASP A 634 -52.96 24.45 -24.40
C ASP A 634 -53.42 25.23 -23.15
N ALA A 635 -53.55 24.59 -21.97
CA ALA A 635 -54.21 25.19 -20.80
C ALA A 635 -53.32 25.65 -19.63
N MET A 636 -51.98 25.72 -19.74
CA MET A 636 -51.15 26.27 -18.65
C MET A 636 -50.29 27.47 -19.08
N GLN A 637 -50.83 28.66 -18.80
CA GLN A 637 -50.16 29.95 -18.92
C GLN A 637 -49.39 30.30 -17.62
N HIS A 638 -48.12 30.69 -17.80
CA HIS A 638 -47.22 31.49 -16.95
C HIS A 638 -47.49 31.70 -15.44
N ILE A 639 -46.46 31.44 -14.61
CA ILE A 639 -46.18 32.22 -13.39
C ILE A 639 -44.67 32.50 -13.29
N ARG A 640 -44.29 33.74 -12.92
CA ARG A 640 -42.91 34.26 -12.86
C ARG A 640 -42.66 35.08 -11.58
N PHE A 641 -41.43 34.94 -11.04
CA PHE A 641 -40.69 35.74 -10.02
C PHE A 641 -41.07 35.54 -8.54
N THR A 642 -40.16 35.60 -7.53
CA THR A 642 -38.87 36.35 -7.36
C THR A 642 -37.96 35.71 -6.28
N ALA A 643 -36.68 36.12 -6.20
CA ALA A 643 -35.69 35.71 -5.19
C ALA A 643 -35.73 36.57 -3.91
N MET A 644 -35.42 35.98 -2.73
CA MET A 644 -34.85 36.70 -1.57
C MET A 644 -34.07 35.77 -0.62
N ARG A 645 -32.91 36.28 -0.17
CA ARG A 645 -32.06 35.76 0.92
C ARG A 645 -32.62 36.19 2.27
N ILE A 646 -32.55 35.32 3.27
CA ILE A 646 -32.44 35.71 4.69
C ILE A 646 -31.43 34.80 5.38
N ALA A 647 -30.43 35.41 6.01
CA ALA A 647 -29.51 34.79 6.94
C ALA A 647 -30.01 35.02 8.37
N VAL A 648 -29.93 34.02 9.24
CA VAL A 648 -29.95 34.18 10.70
C VAL A 648 -28.90 33.27 11.31
N VAL A 649 -28.19 33.81 12.30
CA VAL A 649 -26.94 33.34 12.90
C VAL A 649 -27.20 32.84 14.34
N THR A 650 -26.47 31.78 14.71
CA THR A 650 -26.08 31.25 16.03
C THR A 650 -27.10 30.67 17.02
N CYS A 651 -26.79 29.49 17.56
CA CYS A 651 -26.19 29.35 18.91
C CYS A 651 -25.36 28.06 19.06
N LYS A 652 -24.23 28.20 19.76
CA LYS A 652 -23.35 27.11 20.24
C LYS A 652 -24.04 26.35 21.36
N VAL A 653 -23.98 25.01 21.35
CA VAL A 653 -23.96 24.21 22.58
C VAL A 653 -22.97 23.06 22.39
N LYS A 654 -21.95 23.00 23.24
CA LYS A 654 -21.05 21.85 23.43
C LYS A 654 -21.65 20.95 24.53
N PRO A 655 -21.24 19.66 24.59
CA PRO A 655 -22.02 18.56 25.16
C PRO A 655 -22.05 18.60 26.70
N PRO A 656 -22.98 17.86 27.34
CA PRO A 656 -22.84 17.55 28.75
C PRO A 656 -21.60 16.68 28.95
N SER A 657 -20.81 17.16 29.91
CA SER A 657 -19.62 16.61 30.51
C SER A 657 -19.80 15.20 31.07
N ALA A 658 -18.65 14.53 31.23
CA ALA A 658 -18.45 13.46 32.20
C ALA A 658 -18.91 13.90 33.60
N ASP A 659 -19.46 12.97 34.37
CA ASP A 659 -18.88 12.52 35.64
C ASP A 659 -19.78 11.46 36.33
N LEU A 660 -19.10 10.70 37.19
CA LEU A 660 -19.53 9.60 38.07
C LEU A 660 -19.42 8.21 37.44
N MET A 661 -18.30 7.49 37.63
CA MET A 661 -17.80 6.85 38.87
C MET A 661 -18.79 5.82 39.43
N GLU A 662 -18.44 4.62 39.91
CA GLU A 662 -17.22 3.80 40.02
C GLU A 662 -17.68 2.57 40.88
N ILE A 663 -16.82 1.56 41.05
CA ILE A 663 -16.79 0.57 42.18
C ILE A 663 -17.75 -0.64 42.03
N GLU A 664 -17.38 -1.93 42.17
CA GLU A 664 -16.22 -2.71 42.67
C GLU A 664 -16.28 -4.11 42.00
N GLY A 665 -15.18 -4.80 41.64
CA GLY A 665 -14.26 -5.56 42.50
C GLY A 665 -14.53 -7.08 42.31
N ASP A 666 -13.62 -8.05 42.36
CA ASP A 666 -12.17 -8.18 42.53
C ASP A 666 -11.82 -9.68 42.23
N ASN A 667 -10.54 -9.97 42.01
CA ASN A 667 -9.82 -11.26 42.08
C ASN A 667 -9.86 -12.30 40.93
N GLY A 668 -8.68 -12.45 40.29
CA GLY A 668 -8.10 -13.78 40.03
C GLY A 668 -7.39 -14.00 38.68
N LEU A 669 -6.07 -13.77 38.64
CA LEU A 669 -5.01 -14.76 38.32
C LEU A 669 -3.75 -14.09 37.73
N GLY A 670 -2.77 -13.86 38.60
CA GLY A 670 -1.37 -13.99 38.21
C GLY A 670 -1.07 -15.47 37.98
N GLY A 671 -0.64 -15.82 36.77
CA GLY A 671 -0.21 -17.17 36.45
C GLY A 671 -0.22 -17.47 34.96
N ARG A 672 0.98 -17.56 34.38
CA ARG A 672 1.35 -18.05 33.03
C ARG A 672 1.44 -16.99 31.92
N LEU A 673 2.63 -16.40 31.82
CA LEU A 673 3.27 -16.08 30.52
C LEU A 673 4.82 -16.13 30.62
N SER A 674 5.35 -17.00 31.50
CA SER A 674 6.77 -17.36 31.58
C SER A 674 7.07 -18.73 30.94
N ALA A 675 6.22 -19.21 30.02
CA ALA A 675 6.41 -20.50 29.37
C ALA A 675 5.93 -20.45 27.92
N LEU A 676 6.76 -19.89 27.02
CA LEU A 676 6.71 -20.16 25.57
C LEU A 676 8.01 -19.73 24.85
N LEU A 677 9.16 -19.87 25.51
CA LEU A 677 10.46 -19.89 24.84
C LEU A 677 11.15 -21.20 25.23
N SER A 678 11.19 -22.12 24.27
CA SER A 678 11.99 -23.34 24.36
C SER A 678 13.48 -22.95 24.33
N PRO A 679 14.34 -23.45 25.24
CA PRO A 679 15.74 -23.03 25.34
C PRO A 679 16.69 -23.64 24.29
N SER A 680 16.20 -24.28 23.24
CA SER A 680 17.02 -25.14 22.36
C SER A 680 17.26 -24.63 20.94
N ASP A 681 17.14 -23.33 20.66
CA ASP A 681 17.49 -22.77 19.34
C ASP A 681 18.87 -22.09 19.36
N ASP A 682 19.93 -22.91 19.34
CA ASP A 682 21.33 -22.46 19.20
C ASP A 682 21.54 -21.61 17.94
N PHE A 683 20.73 -21.83 16.89
CA PHE A 683 20.77 -21.09 15.63
C PHE A 683 20.51 -19.58 15.79
N MET A 684 19.58 -19.17 16.65
CA MET A 684 19.25 -17.75 16.82
C MET A 684 20.34 -16.99 17.60
N ARG A 685 21.03 -17.67 18.52
CA ARG A 685 22.20 -17.10 19.23
C ARG A 685 23.41 -16.99 18.32
N GLU A 686 23.68 -18.02 17.50
CA GLU A 686 24.77 -18.00 16.52
C GLU A 686 24.52 -16.97 15.41
N LEU A 687 23.28 -16.81 14.94
CA LEU A 687 22.93 -15.81 13.92
C LEU A 687 23.09 -14.38 14.46
N ILE A 688 22.69 -14.10 15.70
CA ILE A 688 22.87 -12.78 16.33
C ILE A 688 24.37 -12.48 16.53
N GLN A 689 25.17 -13.50 16.87
CA GLN A 689 26.63 -13.35 16.94
C GLN A 689 27.28 -13.16 15.55
N LEU A 690 26.81 -13.85 14.51
CA LEU A 690 27.27 -13.70 13.13
C LEU A 690 26.87 -12.34 12.52
N CYS A 691 25.66 -11.86 12.79
CA CYS A 691 25.21 -10.53 12.38
C CYS A 691 26.03 -9.41 13.06
N ASN A 692 26.47 -9.63 14.30
CA ASN A 692 27.36 -8.70 15.00
C ASN A 692 28.83 -8.79 14.53
N PHE A 693 29.26 -9.93 13.99
CA PHE A 693 30.65 -10.12 13.51
C PHE A 693 30.87 -9.61 12.07
N HIS A 694 29.87 -9.66 11.19
CA HIS A 694 30.01 -9.27 9.78
C HIS A 694 29.78 -7.78 9.45
N GLY A 695 29.48 -6.94 10.45
CA GLY A 695 29.35 -5.49 10.30
C GLY A 695 30.67 -4.74 10.05
N LYS A 696 31.82 -5.42 10.04
CA LYS A 696 33.15 -4.81 9.86
C LYS A 696 33.94 -5.46 8.72
N SER A 697 33.55 -5.20 7.47
CA SER A 697 34.49 -5.14 6.34
C SER A 697 33.81 -4.59 5.10
N LYS A 698 34.24 -3.41 4.64
CA LYS A 698 34.09 -3.01 3.24
C LYS A 698 35.46 -2.77 2.61
N LEU A 699 35.72 -3.62 1.61
CA LEU A 699 36.35 -3.35 0.33
C LEU A 699 37.13 -2.04 0.20
N VAL A 700 38.45 -2.21 0.09
CA VAL A 700 39.33 -1.37 -0.71
C VAL A 700 39.17 -1.80 -2.17
N SER A 701 38.75 -0.88 -3.05
CA SER A 701 38.86 -1.04 -4.51
C SER A 701 40.03 -0.21 -5.01
N TRP A 702 40.99 -0.88 -5.64
CA TRP A 702 42.09 -0.27 -6.37
C TRP A 702 41.63 0.07 -7.78
N HIS A 703 41.77 1.33 -8.19
CA HIS A 703 41.91 1.70 -9.59
C HIS A 703 43.26 2.40 -9.76
N HIS A 704 44.04 1.86 -10.69
CA HIS A 704 45.41 2.23 -10.99
C HIS A 704 45.45 3.61 -11.68
N HIS A 705 45.99 4.63 -11.01
CA HIS A 705 46.60 5.79 -11.68
C HIS A 705 47.80 6.31 -10.87
N ARG A 706 48.98 6.07 -11.45
CA ARG A 706 50.29 6.74 -11.32
C ARG A 706 50.59 7.53 -10.04
N ASN A 707 51.53 6.97 -9.27
CA ASN A 707 52.70 7.60 -8.64
C ASN A 707 52.57 9.08 -8.24
N ARG A 708 52.13 9.33 -7.00
CA ARG A 708 52.57 10.49 -6.20
C ARG A 708 52.80 10.05 -4.76
N SER A 709 53.94 10.48 -4.24
CA SER A 709 54.45 10.33 -2.88
C SER A 709 53.39 10.57 -1.79
N LEU A 710 53.45 9.72 -0.76
CA LEU A 710 52.68 9.83 0.47
C LEU A 710 53.05 11.11 1.24
N ASP A 711 52.25 12.17 1.07
CA ASP A 711 52.18 13.23 2.06
C ASP A 711 51.22 12.80 3.17
N CYS A 712 51.71 12.78 4.39
CA CYS A 712 50.95 12.48 5.60
C CYS A 712 49.95 13.62 5.85
N VAL A 713 48.73 13.49 5.33
CA VAL A 713 47.65 14.46 5.60
C VAL A 713 47.18 14.27 7.04
N ILE A 714 47.49 15.25 7.90
CA ILE A 714 46.94 15.36 9.25
C ILE A 714 45.41 15.48 9.13
N MET A 715 44.67 14.44 9.49
CA MET A 715 43.20 14.49 9.49
C MET A 715 42.70 15.36 10.64
N LYS A 716 41.82 16.32 10.33
CA LYS A 716 41.15 17.19 11.31
C LYS A 716 40.30 16.34 12.28
N PRO A 717 40.34 16.59 13.61
CA PRO A 717 39.48 15.89 14.56
C PRO A 717 38.00 16.29 14.38
N TYR A 718 37.09 15.34 14.64
CA TYR A 718 35.65 15.58 14.63
C TYR A 718 35.19 16.13 15.98
N ARG A 719 34.47 17.25 15.97
CA ARG A 719 34.05 17.96 17.19
C ARG A 719 32.58 17.68 17.51
N ALA A 720 32.33 16.91 18.56
CA ALA A 720 31.00 16.64 19.09
C ALA A 720 30.75 17.49 20.35
N VAL A 721 29.64 18.22 20.38
CA VAL A 721 29.27 19.04 21.54
C VAL A 721 28.11 18.36 22.28
N VAL A 722 28.28 18.12 23.58
CA VAL A 722 27.26 17.47 24.42
C VAL A 722 26.51 18.53 25.21
N LEU A 723 25.19 18.56 25.00
CA LEU A 723 24.28 19.60 25.46
C LEU A 723 23.14 18.98 26.29
N GLY A 724 22.59 19.71 27.25
CA GLY A 724 21.47 19.21 28.07
C GLY A 724 21.40 19.85 29.46
N ALA A 725 20.30 19.63 30.18
CA ALA A 725 20.11 20.23 31.50
C ALA A 725 21.25 19.87 32.51
N PRO A 726 21.48 20.67 33.56
CA PRO A 726 22.40 20.30 34.63
C PRO A 726 21.96 18.97 35.27
N ALA A 727 22.92 18.17 35.74
CA ALA A 727 22.67 16.85 36.36
C ALA A 727 21.92 15.80 35.51
N CYS A 728 21.73 16.02 34.20
CA CYS A 728 21.15 15.02 33.31
C CYS A 728 22.15 13.91 32.88
N GLY A 729 23.30 13.75 33.53
CA GLY A 729 24.23 12.64 33.25
C GLY A 729 25.16 12.81 32.04
N LYS A 730 25.35 14.02 31.50
CA LYS A 730 26.28 14.31 30.38
C LYS A 730 27.72 13.88 30.68
N SER A 731 28.30 14.40 31.76
CA SER A 731 29.68 14.12 32.15
C SER A 731 29.90 12.64 32.48
N ALA A 732 28.92 11.99 33.09
CA ALA A 732 28.96 10.54 33.36
C ALA A 732 28.98 9.72 32.06
N LEU A 733 28.17 10.11 31.06
CA LEU A 733 28.18 9.49 29.73
C LEU A 733 29.54 9.69 29.03
N ILE A 734 30.09 10.90 29.09
CA ILE A 734 31.37 11.25 28.44
C ILE A 734 32.54 10.55 29.11
N ARG A 735 32.65 10.58 30.44
CA ARG A 735 33.73 9.88 31.17
C ARG A 735 33.65 8.37 30.98
N ARG A 736 32.44 7.80 31.01
CA ARG A 736 32.28 6.37 30.68
C ARG A 736 32.72 6.07 29.26
N PHE A 737 32.43 6.95 28.30
CA PHE A 737 32.91 6.77 26.95
C PHE A 737 34.43 6.94 26.85
N VAL A 738 35.04 7.97 27.46
CA VAL A 738 36.44 8.34 27.25
C VAL A 738 37.37 7.47 28.09
N GLU A 739 37.10 7.39 29.39
CA GLU A 739 37.95 6.80 30.44
C GLU A 739 37.47 5.40 30.86
N ASN A 740 36.28 4.98 30.45
CA ASN A 740 35.64 3.73 30.88
C ASN A 740 35.36 3.66 32.40
N THR A 741 35.28 4.81 33.06
CA THR A 741 35.01 4.96 34.50
C THR A 741 33.58 5.48 34.75
N TYR A 742 33.04 5.20 35.94
CA TYR A 742 31.78 5.76 36.40
C TYR A 742 31.90 6.10 37.88
N THR A 743 31.50 7.32 38.25
CA THR A 743 31.46 7.81 39.63
C THR A 743 30.06 8.34 39.91
N ALA A 744 29.48 7.97 41.05
CA ALA A 744 28.14 8.40 41.45
C ALA A 744 28.09 9.86 41.94
N ASP A 745 29.22 10.39 42.39
CA ASP A 745 29.32 11.75 42.91
C ASP A 745 29.17 12.78 41.78
N TYR A 746 28.26 13.74 41.99
CA TYR A 746 28.01 14.83 41.06
C TYR A 746 28.85 16.05 41.42
N GLU A 747 29.84 16.34 40.57
CA GLU A 747 30.55 17.62 40.58
C GLU A 747 30.02 18.52 39.45
N PRO A 748 29.56 19.76 39.74
CA PRO A 748 29.09 20.68 38.70
C PRO A 748 30.17 21.01 37.66
N THR A 749 29.94 20.62 36.41
CA THR A 749 30.84 20.89 35.27
C THR A 749 30.83 22.37 34.88
N ILE A 750 32.00 22.94 34.57
CA ILE A 750 32.13 24.29 33.99
C ILE A 750 32.17 24.18 32.46
N GLU A 751 33.30 23.72 31.92
CA GLU A 751 33.46 23.24 30.55
C GLU A 751 34.70 22.34 30.56
N GLU A 752 34.60 21.17 29.93
CA GLU A 752 35.74 20.24 29.86
C GLU A 752 35.83 19.64 28.45
N LYS A 753 37.06 19.56 27.93
CA LYS A 753 37.33 19.03 26.60
C LYS A 753 38.01 17.68 26.73
N TYR A 754 37.38 16.68 26.12
CA TYR A 754 37.88 15.32 26.09
C TYR A 754 38.30 14.96 24.67
N THR A 755 39.42 14.26 24.53
CA THR A 755 39.87 13.78 23.21
C THR A 755 40.03 12.27 23.26
N LYS A 756 39.29 11.57 22.40
CA LYS A 756 39.39 10.12 22.26
C LYS A 756 39.84 9.74 20.85
N LYS A 757 40.98 9.06 20.77
CA LYS A 757 41.41 8.34 19.56
C LYS A 757 40.76 6.97 19.57
N ALA A 758 39.94 6.68 18.58
CA ALA A 758 39.28 5.39 18.45
C ALA A 758 39.15 4.99 16.98
N ILE A 759 39.05 3.68 16.76
CA ILE A 759 38.85 3.11 15.43
C ILE A 759 37.35 2.94 15.22
N PHE A 760 36.76 3.85 14.45
CA PHE A 760 35.35 3.78 14.08
C PHE A 760 35.24 3.20 12.67
N ALA A 761 34.50 2.10 12.51
CA ALA A 761 34.32 1.42 11.22
C ALA A 761 35.62 1.16 10.43
N GLY A 762 36.70 0.78 11.13
CA GLY A 762 38.01 0.45 10.54
C GLY A 762 38.93 1.63 10.26
N ILE A 763 38.56 2.87 10.63
CA ILE A 763 39.39 4.06 10.43
C ILE A 763 39.74 4.66 11.79
N ALA A 764 41.03 4.90 12.01
CA ALA A 764 41.52 5.63 13.18
C ALA A 764 41.12 7.11 13.05
N LEU A 765 40.22 7.57 13.92
CA LEU A 765 39.74 8.94 13.97
C LEU A 765 39.95 9.50 15.38
N THR A 766 40.09 10.82 15.47
CA THR A 766 40.13 11.54 16.74
C THR A 766 38.81 12.29 16.90
N VAL A 767 38.09 12.03 17.99
CA VAL A 767 36.87 12.75 18.35
C VAL A 767 37.19 13.65 19.53
N GLU A 768 36.94 14.95 19.35
CA GLU A 768 36.95 15.95 20.41
C GLU A 768 35.52 16.12 20.93
N ILE A 769 35.33 15.86 22.21
CA ILE A 769 34.04 15.96 22.89
C ILE A 769 34.08 17.15 23.83
N ILE A 770 33.15 18.07 23.67
CA ILE A 770 33.00 19.24 24.54
C ILE A 770 31.86 18.94 25.52
N ASP A 771 32.20 18.80 26.80
CA ASP A 771 31.25 18.71 27.90
C ASP A 771 30.89 20.09 28.41
N THR A 772 29.60 20.33 28.64
CA THR A 772 29.06 21.65 28.96
C THR A 772 28.37 21.65 30.32
N ALA A 773 28.40 22.80 31.01
CA ALA A 773 27.74 22.98 32.31
C ALA A 773 26.21 22.72 32.32
N GLY A 774 25.55 22.70 31.15
CA GLY A 774 24.10 22.61 31.04
C GLY A 774 23.33 23.90 31.36
N LYS A 775 24.01 25.06 31.37
CA LYS A 775 23.40 26.40 31.49
C LYS A 775 23.26 27.12 30.13
N GLU A 776 23.19 26.34 29.05
CA GLU A 776 23.39 26.77 27.65
C GLU A 776 22.33 27.75 27.13
N LEU A 777 21.24 27.95 27.87
CA LEU A 777 20.16 28.87 27.49
C LEU A 777 20.38 30.32 27.96
N VAL A 778 21.43 30.63 28.74
CA VAL A 778 21.45 31.86 29.58
C VAL A 778 22.55 32.88 29.25
N SER A 779 23.60 32.58 28.47
CA SER A 779 24.72 33.54 28.28
C SER A 779 25.20 33.74 26.83
N GLY A 780 25.63 34.96 26.48
CA GLY A 780 26.10 35.33 25.13
C GLY A 780 27.42 34.69 24.66
N GLN A 781 27.99 33.75 25.42
CA GLN A 781 29.22 33.02 25.04
C GLN A 781 28.95 31.75 24.20
N HIS A 782 27.68 31.38 23.99
CA HIS A 782 27.29 30.09 23.38
C HIS A 782 27.40 30.03 21.84
N GLU A 783 27.58 31.15 21.14
CA GLU A 783 27.60 31.17 19.66
C GLU A 783 28.78 30.37 19.07
N THR A 784 29.93 30.37 19.77
CA THR A 784 31.13 29.66 19.31
C THR A 784 30.99 28.14 19.28
N TYR A 785 30.20 27.52 20.18
CA TYR A 785 29.92 26.08 20.13
C TYR A 785 28.98 25.75 18.98
N PHE A 786 27.96 26.58 18.76
CA PHE A 786 27.01 26.36 17.69
C PHE A 786 27.65 26.50 16.31
N GLU A 787 28.65 27.35 16.15
CA GLU A 787 29.38 27.56 14.88
C GLU A 787 30.39 26.44 14.57
N ASN A 788 31.12 25.95 15.57
CA ASN A 788 32.28 25.09 15.36
C ASN A 788 32.05 23.60 15.63
N ALA A 789 30.84 23.21 16.02
CA ALA A 789 30.48 21.80 16.15
C ALA A 789 30.36 21.13 14.78
N ASP A 790 30.78 19.87 14.71
CA ASP A 790 30.51 18.94 13.59
C ASP A 790 29.27 18.08 13.89
N ALA A 791 28.91 17.89 15.16
CA ALA A 791 27.66 17.26 15.60
C ALA A 791 27.24 17.69 17.02
N PHE A 792 25.96 17.51 17.34
CA PHE A 792 25.41 17.74 18.68
C PHE A 792 24.85 16.46 19.30
N VAL A 793 25.16 16.22 20.57
CA VAL A 793 24.54 15.18 21.39
C VAL A 793 23.71 15.86 22.46
N VAL A 794 22.39 15.74 22.39
CA VAL A 794 21.48 16.43 23.30
C VAL A 794 20.90 15.42 24.28
N CYS A 795 21.24 15.57 25.55
CA CYS A 795 20.94 14.62 26.62
C CYS A 795 19.79 15.12 27.51
N TYR A 796 18.90 14.20 27.88
CA TYR A 796 17.97 14.34 29.00
C TYR A 796 18.05 13.10 29.87
N ALA A 797 17.72 13.20 31.16
CA ALA A 797 17.66 12.03 32.03
C ALA A 797 16.24 11.44 32.04
N VAL A 798 16.13 10.11 31.96
CA VAL A 798 14.83 9.42 31.93
C VAL A 798 14.04 9.59 33.24
N ASP A 799 14.70 10.01 34.32
CA ASP A 799 14.14 10.28 35.63
C ASP A 799 13.87 11.77 35.92
N ASP A 800 14.04 12.66 34.93
CA ASP A 800 13.76 14.09 35.08
C ASP A 800 13.05 14.66 33.85
N LYS A 801 11.73 14.85 33.99
CA LYS A 801 10.89 15.45 32.94
C LYS A 801 11.30 16.89 32.57
N ARG A 802 11.87 17.67 33.49
CA ARG A 802 12.33 19.04 33.19
C ARG A 802 13.54 19.01 32.25
N SER A 803 14.44 18.04 32.43
CA SER A 803 15.56 17.84 31.52
C SER A 803 15.11 17.45 30.10
N TYR A 804 14.02 16.70 29.98
CA TYR A 804 13.39 16.34 28.71
C TYR A 804 12.83 17.58 27.99
N GLU A 805 12.09 18.43 28.69
CA GLU A 805 11.59 19.70 28.13
C GLU A 805 12.74 20.64 27.73
N HIS A 806 13.84 20.63 28.49
CA HIS A 806 15.03 21.41 28.21
C HIS A 806 15.73 20.96 26.91
N ALA A 807 15.81 19.65 26.66
CA ALA A 807 16.35 19.10 25.42
C ALA A 807 15.60 19.63 24.18
N VAL A 808 14.26 19.74 24.24
CA VAL A 808 13.45 20.31 23.14
C VAL A 808 13.83 21.75 22.82
N ARG A 809 14.13 22.56 23.86
CA ARG A 809 14.55 23.96 23.70
C ARG A 809 15.92 24.06 23.05
N ILE A 810 16.87 23.20 23.46
CA ILE A 810 18.21 23.12 22.86
C ILE A 810 18.12 22.77 21.37
N PHE A 811 17.31 21.77 20.99
CA PHE A 811 17.11 21.42 19.58
C PHE A 811 16.56 22.58 18.75
N SER A 812 15.65 23.37 19.32
CA SER A 812 15.09 24.55 18.67
C SER A 812 16.14 25.64 18.45
N GLN A 813 17.07 25.82 19.40
CA GLN A 813 18.18 26.75 19.27
C GLN A 813 19.21 26.29 18.24
N ILE A 814 19.60 25.01 18.24
CA ILE A 814 20.49 24.45 17.20
C ILE A 814 19.88 24.69 15.82
N ALA A 815 18.59 24.42 15.64
CA ALA A 815 17.89 24.63 14.38
C ALA A 815 17.88 26.11 13.95
N ARG A 816 17.82 27.04 14.89
CA ARG A 816 17.89 28.49 14.60
C ARG A 816 19.27 28.93 14.13
N TYR A 817 20.35 28.42 14.72
CA TYR A 817 21.72 28.84 14.42
C TYR A 817 22.34 28.09 13.23
N ARG A 818 22.09 26.79 13.10
CA ARG A 818 22.70 25.95 12.05
C ARG A 818 21.69 25.50 10.98
N GLY A 819 20.38 25.54 11.25
CA GLY A 819 19.37 24.93 10.40
C GLY A 819 19.12 23.46 10.75
N THR A 820 17.91 22.95 10.48
CA THR A 820 17.45 21.62 10.94
C THR A 820 18.17 20.43 10.29
N HIS A 821 18.75 20.60 9.10
CA HIS A 821 19.32 19.51 8.30
C HIS A 821 20.82 19.67 7.97
N SER A 822 21.47 20.72 8.47
CA SER A 822 22.87 21.03 8.10
C SER A 822 23.91 20.31 8.96
N ILE A 823 23.52 19.86 10.16
CA ILE A 823 24.42 19.27 11.15
C ILE A 823 23.77 18.06 11.83
N PRO A 824 24.50 16.94 11.97
CA PRO A 824 24.07 15.79 12.77
C PRO A 824 23.69 16.15 14.20
N ARG A 825 22.58 15.57 14.67
CA ARG A 825 22.07 15.74 16.03
C ARG A 825 21.56 14.39 16.53
N VAL A 826 21.94 14.02 17.75
CA VAL A 826 21.50 12.77 18.39
C VAL A 826 20.85 13.11 19.73
N LEU A 827 19.63 12.62 19.95
CA LEU A 827 18.92 12.72 21.22
C LEU A 827 19.32 11.53 22.11
N VAL A 828 19.65 11.77 23.37
CA VAL A 828 20.09 10.72 24.30
C VAL A 828 19.29 10.77 25.60
N GLY A 829 18.63 9.67 25.95
CA GLY A 829 18.00 9.47 27.26
C GLY A 829 18.98 8.81 28.21
N THR A 830 19.55 9.53 29.17
CA THR A 830 20.54 9.02 30.12
C THR A 830 19.89 8.44 31.38
N LYS A 831 20.70 7.76 32.20
CA LYS A 831 20.27 7.12 33.46
C LYS A 831 19.18 6.07 33.26
N LEU A 832 19.30 5.26 32.20
CA LEU A 832 18.41 4.12 31.95
C LEU A 832 18.27 3.17 33.17
N ASP A 833 19.29 3.14 34.02
CA ASP A 833 19.35 2.40 35.29
C ASP A 833 18.47 2.98 36.43
N SER A 834 17.91 4.19 36.27
CA SER A 834 17.14 4.84 37.32
C SER A 834 15.77 4.15 37.54
N PRO A 835 15.45 3.70 38.78
CA PRO A 835 14.17 3.07 39.07
C PRO A 835 13.00 4.06 39.08
N SER A 836 13.28 5.37 39.23
CA SER A 836 12.31 6.46 39.27
C SER A 836 12.10 7.10 37.89
N ARG A 837 11.86 6.27 36.87
CA ARG A 837 11.65 6.75 35.49
C ARG A 837 10.39 7.64 35.38
N GLU A 838 10.56 8.85 34.85
CA GLU A 838 9.48 9.78 34.53
C GLU A 838 9.15 9.84 33.02
N ILE A 839 10.13 9.51 32.16
CA ILE A 839 10.00 9.53 30.70
C ILE A 839 10.07 8.10 30.14
N SER A 840 9.02 7.69 29.43
CA SER A 840 8.98 6.38 28.75
C SER A 840 9.85 6.37 27.49
N LEU A 841 10.37 5.19 27.14
CA LEU A 841 11.13 4.96 25.91
C LEU A 841 10.33 5.42 24.67
N ASP A 842 9.01 5.17 24.67
CA ASP A 842 8.10 5.61 23.61
C ASP A 842 8.06 7.13 23.47
N SER A 843 8.09 7.87 24.59
CA SER A 843 8.13 9.34 24.56
C SER A 843 9.43 9.84 23.93
N GLY A 844 10.57 9.20 24.24
CA GLY A 844 11.85 9.47 23.59
C GLY A 844 11.84 9.20 22.08
N ASN A 845 11.27 8.06 21.65
CA ASN A 845 11.11 7.69 20.24
C ASN A 845 10.18 8.66 19.48
N VAL A 846 9.10 9.11 20.11
CA VAL A 846 8.20 10.10 19.53
C VAL A 846 8.90 11.44 19.38
N LEU A 847 9.66 11.86 20.39
CA LEU A 847 10.39 13.14 20.35
C LEU A 847 11.47 13.15 19.27
N SER A 848 12.23 12.06 19.13
CA SER A 848 13.27 11.97 18.10
C SER A 848 12.72 11.99 16.68
N ALA A 849 11.58 11.33 16.45
CA ALA A 849 10.86 11.39 15.19
C ALA A 849 10.35 12.81 14.88
N GLN A 850 9.88 13.55 15.90
CA GLN A 850 9.46 14.95 15.76
C GLN A 850 10.64 15.88 15.45
N LEU A 851 11.78 15.66 16.10
CA LEU A 851 13.00 16.48 15.94
C LEU A 851 13.87 16.07 14.74
N GLN A 852 13.53 14.95 14.08
CA GLN A 852 14.24 14.34 12.96
C GLN A 852 15.71 14.06 13.30
N CYS A 853 15.93 13.35 14.41
CA CYS A 853 17.25 12.96 14.90
C CYS A 853 17.26 11.48 15.32
N SER A 854 18.46 10.88 15.41
CA SER A 854 18.62 9.55 16.01
C SER A 854 18.42 9.62 17.52
N PHE A 855 17.98 8.51 18.13
CA PHE A 855 17.74 8.41 19.55
C PHE A 855 18.24 7.10 20.15
N ALA A 856 18.82 7.19 21.35
CA ALA A 856 19.21 6.05 22.17
C ALA A 856 19.03 6.37 23.66
N GLU A 857 18.64 5.37 24.44
CA GLU A 857 18.74 5.43 25.91
C GLU A 857 20.06 4.81 26.38
N THR A 858 20.73 5.42 27.34
CA THR A 858 22.06 5.04 27.83
C THR A 858 22.08 4.86 29.34
N SER A 859 22.91 3.92 29.82
CA SER A 859 23.30 3.83 31.22
C SER A 859 24.80 3.94 31.32
N ALA A 860 25.29 5.06 31.87
CA ALA A 860 26.70 5.20 32.20
C ALA A 860 27.10 4.22 33.33
N MET A 861 26.20 3.92 34.27
CA MET A 861 26.44 2.97 35.35
C MET A 861 26.68 1.55 34.82
N HIS A 862 25.82 1.06 33.92
CA HIS A 862 25.91 -0.29 33.36
C HIS A 862 26.65 -0.37 32.01
N ASN A 863 27.21 0.74 31.53
CA ASN A 863 27.87 0.85 30.23
C ASN A 863 26.99 0.39 29.05
N ILE A 864 25.70 0.75 29.07
CA ILE A 864 24.72 0.40 28.02
C ILE A 864 24.61 1.56 27.03
N ASN A 865 24.77 1.27 25.74
CA ASN A 865 24.66 2.20 24.61
C ASN A 865 25.62 3.41 24.65
N VAL A 866 26.66 3.36 25.48
CA VAL A 866 27.60 4.48 25.66
C VAL A 866 28.51 4.64 24.45
N THR A 867 29.07 3.55 23.93
CA THR A 867 29.95 3.59 22.76
C THR A 867 29.13 3.89 21.51
N GLU A 868 28.00 3.21 21.38
CA GLU A 868 27.06 3.23 20.26
C GLU A 868 26.57 4.65 19.94
N VAL A 869 26.30 5.47 20.95
CA VAL A 869 25.91 6.87 20.76
C VAL A 869 27.00 7.67 20.05
N PHE A 870 28.27 7.53 20.45
CA PHE A 870 29.36 8.27 19.82
C PHE A 870 29.79 7.66 18.47
N GLU A 871 29.60 6.35 18.26
CA GLU A 871 29.77 5.73 16.94
C GLU A 871 28.73 6.28 15.94
N GLU A 872 27.47 6.40 16.36
CA GLU A 872 26.38 6.96 15.56
C GLU A 872 26.66 8.43 15.20
N VAL A 873 27.14 9.24 16.16
CA VAL A 873 27.56 10.62 15.90
C VAL A 873 28.62 10.69 14.80
N VAL A 874 29.69 9.89 14.89
CA VAL A 874 30.77 9.84 13.89
C VAL A 874 30.24 9.37 12.54
N SER A 875 29.35 8.37 12.53
CA SER A 875 28.71 7.87 11.30
C SER A 875 27.93 8.98 10.57
N GLN A 876 27.14 9.77 11.30
CA GLN A 876 26.35 10.86 10.72
C GLN A 876 27.22 12.02 10.21
N ILE A 877 28.28 12.40 10.93
CA ILE A 877 29.24 13.43 10.46
C ILE A 877 29.78 13.03 9.09
N ARG A 878 30.23 11.78 8.95
CA ARG A 878 30.80 11.26 7.71
C ARG A 878 29.78 11.17 6.58
N TYR A 879 28.54 10.81 6.89
CA TYR A 879 27.46 10.80 5.91
C TYR A 879 27.23 12.21 5.32
N VAL A 880 27.15 13.22 6.18
CA VAL A 880 26.95 14.62 5.77
C VAL A 880 28.15 15.14 4.96
N GLU A 881 29.39 14.86 5.38
CA GLU A 881 30.60 15.20 4.62
C GLU A 881 30.62 14.54 3.23
N GLY A 882 30.19 13.27 3.14
CA GLY A 882 30.10 12.52 1.90
C GLY A 882 29.07 13.10 0.92
N MET A 883 27.92 13.56 1.43
CA MET A 883 26.90 14.24 0.62
C MET A 883 27.40 15.59 0.10
N ARG A 884 28.07 16.39 0.95
CA ARG A 884 28.64 17.69 0.54
C ARG A 884 29.65 17.55 -0.61
N LYS A 885 30.56 16.58 -0.51
CA LYS A 885 31.55 16.30 -1.57
C LYS A 885 30.93 15.84 -2.90
N LYS A 886 29.76 15.18 -2.86
CA LYS A 886 29.00 14.82 -4.09
C LYS A 886 28.37 16.06 -4.73
N MET A 887 27.73 16.92 -3.94
CA MET A 887 27.11 18.15 -4.46
C MET A 887 28.14 19.13 -5.04
N GLU A 888 29.35 19.20 -4.47
CA GLU A 888 30.46 20.02 -5.02
C GLU A 888 31.03 19.44 -6.33
N LYS A 889 30.97 18.12 -6.54
CA LYS A 889 31.37 17.47 -7.80
C LYS A 889 30.33 17.66 -8.92
N ASP A 890 29.05 17.71 -8.58
CA ASP A 890 27.96 17.88 -9.56
C ASP A 890 27.80 19.35 -10.04
N GLN A 891 28.49 20.31 -9.41
CA GLN A 891 28.47 21.74 -9.78
C GLN A 891 29.67 22.20 -10.64
N SER A 892 30.64 21.34 -10.98
CA SER A 892 31.69 21.69 -11.94
C SER A 892 31.18 21.51 -13.38
N PRO A 893 31.19 22.54 -14.25
CA PRO A 893 30.72 22.40 -15.62
C PRO A 893 31.75 21.63 -16.46
N SER A 894 31.46 20.38 -16.82
CA SER A 894 32.27 19.62 -17.78
C SER A 894 31.83 19.95 -19.21
N LEU A 895 32.39 21.02 -19.77
CA LEU A 895 32.38 21.32 -21.20
C LEU A 895 33.80 21.80 -21.55
N PHE A 896 34.65 20.87 -22.00
CA PHE A 896 35.72 20.99 -23.03
C PHE A 896 36.78 19.88 -22.88
N CYS A 897 37.30 19.40 -24.03
CA CYS A 897 38.29 18.32 -24.26
C CYS A 897 37.73 16.89 -24.14
N CYS A 898 37.67 16.05 -25.18
CA CYS A 898 38.52 15.95 -26.38
C CYS A 898 37.70 15.60 -27.64
N LEU A 899 37.59 16.57 -28.55
CA LEU A 899 37.82 16.36 -29.99
C LEU A 899 39.30 16.64 -30.22
N LEU A 900 39.94 15.81 -31.06
CA LEU A 900 41.33 15.80 -31.56
C LEU A 900 42.21 14.67 -30.98
N GLY A 901 42.47 13.69 -31.84
CA GLY A 901 43.43 12.59 -31.65
C GLY A 901 42.91 11.30 -32.25
#